data_AF-A0A9W8D9K3-F1
#
_entry.id   AF-A0A9W8D9K3-F1
#
_cell.length_a   1.000
_cell.length_b   1.000
_cell.length_c   1.000
_cell.angle_alpha   90.00
_cell.angle_beta   90.00
_cell.angle_gamma   90.00
#
_symmetry.space_group_name_H-M   'P 1'
#
loop_
_entity.id
_entity.type
_entity.pdbx_description
1 polymer ?
#
loop_
_entity_poly.entity_id
_entity_poly.type
_entity_poly.pdbx_seq_one_letter_code
_entity_poly.pdbx_strand_id
1 'polypeptide(L)'
;MLRLLQSSVFGFGQVNVVHLYNDVTLEDGARSFILGDELIASARINGLVNLVPGKKITLYCTIERHGKKVATIKSAFLSRSHYIDIGNAFERYPQQLITIVLPSAADIAALELNEWFIYCEDTAATLKPNAPIEFCLDSEYRYKSTNVYSSINTTGTVTVQGQNGKRVTIAKVDYKWDTAVKDPVVEFLNRFKIASDVRQFVDGGYALTTKANVHLSQATVPNSNANYAKYSLDGNPFHLNPYIADFAALPGTITHGLWTSASTRAIVENVAAEGRPERIRAYRTEFTGMVFPTDQLETELVHVGMKNGRMLIKGQTAKIGGGPVMDLTAEIDQPLTAYVFTGQGSQEVGMGMALYEQSAPARAVWDRANQHMLDTYDIDLLDIVRTNPREVTVYFNGRAGERIRRNYMSLTKRSPGAATDSKTSLVPIIPEITPQSSSYTFRAATGLLDATQFTQTSLILVALAAVADMRAHGLVQKDAMFAGHSLGEYCALAAMGDIFSIEGLLDITFYRGLIMQTAIPRDAQGRSEFGMAAIDPSRIGTGFSESALLQVIDAICNASPGLLQVVNYNVRGHQYVTSGTLVNLAVLRLVLDEIASVGLPNDADFESSISQIVSQVLAKPFSAAPVRGKATIPLRGIDVPFHSRQLLDSVAEFRSVLYTKVNCDTVSPDLLFRRYIPNLTAVPFEVTQGYFEMVHAATGSPVASEILSSWTDDALENPAEKKRLAVALLVELMAYQLAAPVQWIKTQDCLFGIAEVQRIVEIGPSPVLCGMADKTLRNPSFAHSSVSLLHFERNRDEIYYVHTAEEVEVAVETTSTPSTSAVVPSAPAAQTEQPAASPVQAQASAGVSSGASAAIDDVPLPAADIVHAIVAFKLKQPLSGVSAQQSIKMLVGGKSTLQNEIVGDLQKEFGTRVPDKPEDMSLQELGAAIGTSSSMGKCTQPLVARMFGSKMPGGFTLSSVRAMLQSAYGLGSQRQDALLLMALTMEPAARLGSDADA
;
A
#
# COMPACT_ATOMS: atom_id res chain seq x y z
N MET A 1 -17.64 24.00 -27.77
CA MET A 1 -18.66 22.95 -27.95
C MET A 1 -20.00 23.51 -28.44
N LEU A 2 -20.65 24.49 -27.77
CA LEU A 2 -21.94 25.05 -28.21
C LEU A 2 -21.97 25.52 -29.68
N ARG A 3 -20.88 26.14 -30.18
CA ARG A 3 -20.75 26.51 -31.60
C ARG A 3 -20.88 25.32 -32.57
N LEU A 4 -20.43 24.13 -32.17
CA LEU A 4 -20.57 22.91 -32.98
C LEU A 4 -22.01 22.41 -33.00
N LEU A 5 -22.76 22.55 -31.90
CA LEU A 5 -24.20 22.24 -31.84
C LEU A 5 -25.02 23.18 -32.72
N GLN A 6 -24.56 24.42 -32.90
CA GLN A 6 -25.21 25.42 -33.73
C GLN A 6 -24.94 25.26 -35.23
N SER A 7 -24.07 24.32 -35.62
CA SER A 7 -23.75 24.09 -37.02
C SER A 7 -24.95 23.50 -37.77
N SER A 8 -25.40 24.21 -38.81
CA SER A 8 -26.47 23.76 -39.69
C SER A 8 -26.10 22.52 -40.52
N VAL A 9 -24.80 22.23 -40.65
CA VAL A 9 -24.25 21.13 -41.47
C VAL A 9 -24.80 19.77 -41.06
N PHE A 10 -25.16 19.57 -39.79
CA PHE A 10 -25.54 18.26 -39.25
C PHE A 10 -27.05 18.12 -38.98
N GLY A 11 -27.83 19.16 -39.31
CA GLY A 11 -29.29 19.16 -39.13
C GLY A 11 -29.72 18.84 -37.69
N PHE A 12 -28.99 19.29 -36.69
CA PHE A 12 -29.29 19.02 -35.28
C PHE A 12 -30.30 20.06 -34.76
N GLY A 13 -31.54 19.63 -34.47
CA GLY A 13 -32.61 20.52 -34.02
C GLY A 13 -32.35 21.09 -32.62
N GLN A 14 -32.53 22.40 -32.45
CA GLN A 14 -32.14 23.14 -31.24
C GLN A 14 -33.25 23.27 -30.18
N VAL A 15 -34.52 23.07 -30.55
CA VAL A 15 -35.66 23.35 -29.66
C VAL A 15 -35.88 22.24 -28.60
N ASN A 16 -35.55 20.99 -28.94
CA ASN A 16 -35.77 19.82 -28.07
C ASN A 16 -34.45 19.12 -27.68
N VAL A 17 -33.41 19.90 -27.39
CA VAL A 17 -32.09 19.37 -27.02
C VAL A 17 -32.05 19.04 -25.54
N VAL A 18 -31.59 17.83 -25.23
CA VAL A 18 -31.33 17.33 -23.88
C VAL A 18 -29.83 17.09 -23.74
N HIS A 19 -29.22 17.61 -22.69
CA HIS A 19 -27.85 17.24 -22.31
C HIS A 19 -27.92 15.89 -21.60
N LEU A 20 -27.29 14.85 -22.15
CA LEU A 20 -27.34 13.49 -21.59
C LEU A 20 -26.28 13.27 -20.52
N TYR A 21 -25.02 13.57 -20.83
CA TYR A 21 -23.92 13.42 -19.88
C TYR A 21 -22.79 14.40 -20.17
N ASN A 22 -22.00 14.66 -19.13
CA ASN A 22 -20.75 15.39 -19.17
C ASN A 22 -19.67 14.58 -18.44
N ASP A 23 -18.48 14.46 -19.01
CA ASP A 23 -17.35 13.69 -18.48
C ASP A 23 -16.09 14.54 -18.63
N VAL A 24 -15.45 14.85 -17.50
CA VAL A 24 -14.21 15.61 -17.42
C VAL A 24 -13.14 14.70 -16.83
N THR A 25 -12.06 14.49 -17.58
CA THR A 25 -10.91 13.68 -17.15
C THR A 25 -9.63 14.51 -17.27
N LEU A 26 -8.86 14.60 -16.19
CA LEU A 26 -7.51 15.15 -16.21
C LEU A 26 -6.52 14.08 -16.71
N GLU A 27 -5.53 14.50 -17.49
CA GLU A 27 -4.44 13.60 -17.90
C GLU A 27 -3.60 13.20 -16.68
N ASP A 28 -3.07 11.98 -16.67
CA ASP A 28 -2.17 11.51 -15.61
C ASP A 28 -0.95 12.45 -15.48
N GLY A 29 -0.59 12.83 -14.25
CA GLY A 29 0.51 13.76 -13.97
C GLY A 29 0.20 15.24 -14.27
N ALA A 30 -0.94 15.57 -14.88
CA ALA A 30 -1.33 16.97 -15.08
C ALA A 30 -1.76 17.61 -13.76
N ARG A 31 -1.22 18.80 -13.45
CA ARG A 31 -1.68 19.60 -12.31
C ARG A 31 -3.06 20.21 -12.56
N SER A 32 -3.78 20.50 -11.48
CA SER A 32 -5.03 21.27 -11.52
C SER A 32 -4.85 22.64 -12.19
N PHE A 33 -5.96 23.21 -12.64
CA PHE A 33 -5.98 24.56 -13.18
C PHE A 33 -5.80 25.58 -12.05
N ILE A 34 -4.94 26.56 -12.27
CA ILE A 34 -4.72 27.67 -11.33
C ILE A 34 -4.94 29.00 -12.04
N LEU A 35 -5.15 30.07 -11.26
CA LEU A 35 -5.28 31.41 -11.80
C LEU A 35 -3.99 31.81 -12.54
N GLY A 36 -4.14 32.32 -13.77
CA GLY A 36 -3.02 32.69 -14.64
C GLY A 36 -2.62 31.62 -15.67
N ASP A 37 -3.23 30.44 -15.65
CA ASP A 37 -3.00 29.43 -16.68
C ASP A 37 -3.48 29.89 -18.07
N GLU A 38 -2.62 29.74 -19.07
CA GLU A 38 -2.99 29.88 -20.48
C GLU A 38 -3.42 28.52 -21.05
N LEU A 39 -4.71 28.40 -21.36
CA LEU A 39 -5.32 27.14 -21.82
C LEU A 39 -5.88 27.30 -23.23
N ILE A 40 -5.62 26.30 -24.07
CA ILE A 40 -6.18 26.18 -25.42
C ILE A 40 -7.20 25.06 -25.40
N ALA A 41 -8.43 25.35 -25.82
CA ALA A 41 -9.52 24.38 -25.89
C ALA A 41 -9.90 24.07 -27.34
N SER A 42 -9.70 22.82 -27.75
CA SER A 42 -9.96 22.34 -29.11
C SER A 42 -11.11 21.33 -29.09
N ALA A 43 -12.26 21.69 -29.64
CA ALA A 43 -13.45 20.85 -29.65
C ALA A 43 -13.77 20.28 -31.05
N ARG A 44 -14.23 19.03 -31.09
CA ARG A 44 -14.69 18.35 -32.31
C ARG A 44 -15.94 17.52 -32.07
N ILE A 45 -16.68 17.25 -33.15
CA ILE A 45 -17.76 16.26 -33.13
C ILE A 45 -17.12 14.88 -33.23
N ASN A 46 -17.38 14.05 -32.23
CA ASN A 46 -16.83 12.72 -32.11
C ASN A 46 -17.83 11.64 -32.54
N GLY A 47 -19.14 11.91 -32.45
CA GLY A 47 -20.16 11.03 -32.99
C GLY A 47 -21.47 11.73 -33.25
N LEU A 48 -22.21 11.22 -34.22
CA LEU A 48 -23.55 11.63 -34.61
C LEU A 48 -24.35 10.37 -34.94
N VAL A 49 -25.35 10.03 -34.14
CA VAL A 49 -26.09 8.77 -34.29
C VAL A 49 -27.59 9.03 -34.20
N ASN A 50 -28.34 8.48 -35.15
CA ASN A 50 -29.79 8.48 -35.11
C ASN A 50 -30.25 7.32 -34.21
N LEU A 51 -30.85 7.66 -33.07
CA LEU A 51 -31.46 6.74 -32.11
C LEU A 51 -32.98 6.88 -32.17
N VAL A 52 -33.69 5.90 -31.62
CA VAL A 52 -35.09 6.11 -31.19
C VAL A 52 -35.00 6.53 -29.72
N PRO A 53 -35.38 7.77 -29.34
CA PRO A 53 -36.34 8.67 -29.99
C PRO A 53 -35.76 9.92 -30.71
N GLY A 54 -34.45 10.00 -30.98
CA GLY A 54 -33.87 11.20 -31.60
C GLY A 54 -32.40 11.08 -32.01
N LYS A 55 -31.78 12.19 -32.41
CA LYS A 55 -30.39 12.22 -32.86
C LYS A 55 -29.45 12.57 -31.69
N LYS A 56 -28.51 11.68 -31.39
CA LYS A 56 -27.45 11.85 -30.38
C LYS A 56 -26.21 12.45 -31.05
N ILE A 57 -25.66 13.51 -30.48
CA ILE A 57 -24.35 14.06 -30.85
C ILE A 57 -23.40 13.96 -29.66
N THR A 58 -22.20 13.46 -29.91
CA THR A 58 -21.13 13.35 -28.91
C THR A 58 -20.00 14.30 -29.31
N LEU A 59 -19.58 15.15 -28.38
CA LEU A 59 -18.53 16.16 -28.56
C LEU A 59 -17.34 15.84 -27.67
N TYR A 60 -16.14 15.97 -28.22
CA TYR A 60 -14.87 15.83 -27.49
C TYR A 60 -14.15 17.19 -27.52
N CYS A 61 -13.70 17.65 -26.36
CA CYS A 61 -12.85 18.82 -26.23
C CYS A 61 -11.56 18.42 -25.54
N THR A 62 -10.44 18.75 -26.17
CA THR A 62 -9.11 18.63 -25.60
C THR A 62 -8.72 19.98 -25.01
N ILE A 63 -8.23 19.99 -23.79
CA ILE A 63 -7.63 21.18 -23.16
C ILE A 63 -6.12 20.98 -23.13
N GLU A 64 -5.40 21.97 -23.64
CA GLU A 64 -3.95 22.00 -23.72
C GLU A 64 -3.39 23.18 -22.93
N ARG A 65 -2.22 22.97 -22.32
CA ARG A 65 -1.44 24.00 -21.61
C ARG A 65 -0.01 23.91 -22.12
N HIS A 66 0.51 25.00 -22.69
CA HIS A 66 1.81 25.03 -23.37
C HIS A 66 2.00 23.90 -24.40
N GLY A 67 0.96 23.64 -25.21
CA GLY A 67 0.97 22.59 -26.25
C GLY A 67 0.90 21.14 -25.75
N LYS A 68 0.78 20.92 -24.43
CA LYS A 68 0.57 19.59 -23.84
C LYS A 68 -0.89 19.42 -23.44
N LYS A 69 -1.48 18.28 -23.79
CA LYS A 69 -2.81 17.88 -23.33
C LYS A 69 -2.83 17.75 -21.81
N VAL A 70 -3.82 18.36 -21.15
CA VAL A 70 -3.97 18.35 -19.70
C VAL A 70 -5.34 17.87 -19.23
N ALA A 71 -6.36 18.00 -20.06
CA ALA A 71 -7.69 17.46 -19.76
C ALA A 71 -8.47 17.13 -21.02
N THR A 72 -9.44 16.25 -20.88
CA THR A 72 -10.43 15.91 -21.90
C THR A 72 -11.83 16.12 -21.33
N ILE A 73 -12.69 16.82 -22.08
CA ILE A 73 -14.11 16.94 -21.79
C ILE A 73 -14.90 16.21 -22.88
N LYS A 74 -15.76 15.27 -22.48
CA LYS A 74 -16.71 14.60 -23.37
C LYS A 74 -18.11 15.01 -22.96
N SER A 75 -18.97 15.28 -23.93
CA SER A 75 -20.36 15.62 -23.67
C SER A 75 -21.26 15.05 -24.74
N ALA A 76 -22.45 14.59 -24.36
CA ALA A 76 -23.44 14.11 -25.32
C ALA A 76 -24.76 14.86 -25.18
N PHE A 77 -25.35 15.17 -26.33
CA PHE A 77 -26.64 15.85 -26.43
C PHE A 77 -27.58 15.02 -27.30
N LEU A 78 -28.87 15.03 -26.98
CA LEU A 78 -29.92 14.37 -27.73
C LEU A 78 -30.92 15.41 -28.22
N SER A 79 -31.10 15.52 -29.52
CA SER A 79 -32.21 16.27 -30.09
C SER A 79 -33.40 15.32 -30.29
N ARG A 80 -34.51 15.55 -29.58
CA ARG A 80 -35.72 14.71 -29.67
C ARG A 80 -36.56 15.14 -30.87
N SER A 81 -36.40 14.44 -31.98
CA SER A 81 -37.15 14.59 -33.23
C SER A 81 -36.96 13.35 -34.09
N HIS A 82 -37.80 13.15 -35.10
CA HIS A 82 -37.62 12.04 -36.04
C HIS A 82 -36.55 12.40 -37.08
N TYR A 83 -35.48 11.59 -37.15
CA TYR A 83 -34.36 11.78 -38.07
C TYR A 83 -34.18 10.54 -38.97
N ILE A 84 -34.16 10.75 -40.28
CA ILE A 84 -34.04 9.68 -41.30
C ILE A 84 -32.69 9.70 -42.04
N ASP A 85 -31.80 10.64 -41.71
CA ASP A 85 -30.53 10.90 -42.40
C ASP A 85 -29.37 10.02 -41.92
N ILE A 86 -29.57 8.68 -41.99
CA ILE A 86 -28.61 7.70 -41.46
C ILE A 86 -27.24 7.77 -42.17
N GLY A 87 -27.18 8.20 -43.44
CA GLY A 87 -25.92 8.31 -44.20
C GLY A 87 -24.89 9.29 -43.62
N ASN A 88 -25.32 10.22 -42.75
CA ASN A 88 -24.44 11.15 -42.05
C ASN A 88 -24.04 10.66 -40.66
N ALA A 89 -24.55 9.52 -40.20
CA ALA A 89 -24.28 9.00 -38.87
C ALA A 89 -22.92 8.30 -38.79
N PHE A 90 -22.16 8.63 -37.75
CA PHE A 90 -20.86 8.05 -37.47
C PHE A 90 -20.53 8.08 -35.97
N GLU A 91 -19.63 7.22 -35.53
CA GLU A 91 -19.00 7.30 -34.21
C GLU A 91 -17.49 7.11 -34.35
N ARG A 92 -16.72 7.88 -33.58
CA ARG A 92 -15.27 7.74 -33.49
C ARG A 92 -14.89 7.36 -32.08
N TYR A 93 -13.88 6.51 -31.96
CA TYR A 93 -13.29 6.14 -30.70
C TYR A 93 -11.78 6.31 -30.81
N PRO A 94 -11.28 7.53 -30.55
CA PRO A 94 -9.87 7.82 -30.68
C PRO A 94 -9.09 7.24 -29.49
N GLN A 95 -7.87 6.74 -29.74
CA GLN A 95 -6.91 6.29 -28.73
C GLN A 95 -7.49 5.27 -27.72
N GLN A 96 -8.28 4.30 -28.20
CA GLN A 96 -8.73 3.18 -27.39
C GLN A 96 -7.54 2.28 -27.02
N LEU A 97 -7.13 2.30 -25.75
CA LEU A 97 -6.15 1.37 -25.23
C LEU A 97 -6.84 0.08 -24.76
N ILE A 98 -6.51 -1.05 -25.39
CA ILE A 98 -6.99 -2.38 -25.03
C ILE A 98 -5.79 -3.27 -24.72
N THR A 99 -5.67 -3.73 -23.48
CA THR A 99 -4.63 -4.68 -23.09
C THR A 99 -5.20 -6.09 -23.06
N ILE A 100 -4.52 -7.03 -23.73
CA ILE A 100 -4.90 -8.45 -23.77
C ILE A 100 -3.76 -9.33 -23.24
N VAL A 101 -4.09 -10.55 -22.82
CA VAL A 101 -3.12 -11.62 -22.54
C VAL A 101 -3.53 -12.87 -23.30
N LEU A 102 -2.59 -13.45 -24.05
CA LEU A 102 -2.80 -14.67 -24.82
C LEU A 102 -2.22 -15.87 -24.04
N PRO A 103 -3.03 -16.82 -23.56
CA PRO A 103 -2.58 -17.89 -22.67
C PRO A 103 -1.59 -18.88 -23.30
N SER A 104 -1.70 -19.11 -24.62
CA SER A 104 -0.96 -20.16 -25.32
C SER A 104 -0.33 -19.70 -26.62
N ALA A 105 0.63 -20.48 -27.12
CA ALA A 105 1.20 -20.27 -28.46
C ALA A 105 0.15 -20.41 -29.57
N ALA A 106 -0.91 -21.20 -29.35
CA ALA A 106 -2.02 -21.34 -30.30
C ALA A 106 -2.84 -20.04 -30.39
N ASP A 107 -3.05 -19.35 -29.27
CA ASP A 107 -3.76 -18.05 -29.24
C ASP A 107 -2.94 -16.95 -29.94
N ILE A 108 -1.62 -16.99 -29.78
CA ILE A 108 -0.70 -16.10 -30.52
C ILE A 108 -0.80 -16.35 -32.02
N ALA A 109 -0.70 -17.61 -32.46
CA ALA A 109 -0.87 -17.94 -33.87
C ALA A 109 -2.25 -17.52 -34.40
N ALA A 110 -3.31 -17.62 -33.59
CA ALA A 110 -4.65 -17.16 -33.96
C ALA A 110 -4.71 -15.62 -34.14
N LEU A 111 -3.99 -14.84 -33.34
CA LEU A 111 -3.84 -13.39 -33.54
C LEU A 111 -3.09 -13.11 -34.85
N GLU A 112 -1.95 -13.76 -35.06
CA GLU A 112 -1.07 -13.56 -36.22
C GLU A 112 -1.71 -13.95 -37.56
N LEU A 113 -2.69 -14.86 -37.55
CA LEU A 113 -3.46 -15.24 -38.74
C LEU A 113 -4.45 -14.17 -39.21
N ASN A 114 -4.70 -13.13 -38.41
CA ASN A 114 -5.60 -12.07 -38.82
C ASN A 114 -4.92 -11.11 -39.81
N GLU A 115 -5.54 -10.91 -40.98
CA GLU A 115 -5.04 -10.00 -42.02
C GLU A 115 -4.89 -8.54 -41.56
N TRP A 116 -5.64 -8.14 -40.53
CA TRP A 116 -5.57 -6.79 -39.97
C TRP A 116 -4.38 -6.59 -39.02
N PHE A 117 -3.67 -7.64 -38.61
CA PHE A 117 -2.50 -7.57 -37.74
C PHE A 117 -1.22 -7.63 -38.58
N ILE A 118 -0.50 -6.50 -38.65
CA ILE A 118 0.62 -6.33 -39.59
C ILE A 118 1.90 -6.08 -38.80
N TYR A 119 2.83 -7.03 -38.82
CA TYR A 119 4.15 -6.89 -38.19
C TYR A 119 4.95 -5.71 -38.78
N CYS A 120 5.70 -5.01 -37.92
CA CYS A 120 6.66 -4.00 -38.37
C CYS A 120 7.96 -4.69 -38.86
N GLU A 121 8.56 -4.17 -39.93
CA GLU A 121 9.68 -4.83 -40.64
C GLU A 121 10.99 -4.97 -39.82
N ASP A 122 11.17 -4.20 -38.73
CA ASP A 122 12.45 -4.09 -37.99
C ASP A 122 12.37 -4.46 -36.48
N THR A 123 11.41 -5.27 -36.05
CA THR A 123 11.22 -5.56 -34.61
C THR A 123 11.71 -6.94 -34.19
N ALA A 124 12.74 -6.99 -33.34
CA ALA A 124 13.28 -8.24 -32.76
C ALA A 124 12.44 -8.81 -31.59
N ALA A 125 11.42 -8.07 -31.13
CA ALA A 125 10.55 -8.49 -30.03
C ALA A 125 9.42 -9.40 -30.54
N THR A 126 9.28 -10.58 -29.95
CA THR A 126 8.25 -11.56 -30.30
C THR A 126 7.15 -11.64 -29.24
N LEU A 127 5.95 -12.02 -29.67
CA LEU A 127 4.84 -12.34 -28.76
C LEU A 127 5.18 -13.56 -27.90
N LYS A 128 4.82 -13.51 -26.62
CA LYS A 128 5.05 -14.60 -25.65
C LYS A 128 3.74 -14.97 -24.94
N PRO A 129 3.49 -16.27 -24.67
CA PRO A 129 2.33 -16.68 -23.90
C PRO A 129 2.32 -16.02 -22.52
N ASN A 130 1.14 -15.64 -22.05
CA ASN A 130 0.88 -14.95 -20.79
C ASN A 130 1.52 -13.55 -20.64
N ALA A 131 2.14 -13.01 -21.69
CA ALA A 131 2.65 -11.64 -21.68
C ALA A 131 1.55 -10.63 -22.08
N PRO A 132 1.47 -9.45 -21.44
CA PRO A 132 0.52 -8.43 -21.82
C PRO A 132 0.87 -7.79 -23.16
N ILE A 133 -0.15 -7.61 -24.00
CA ILE A 133 -0.07 -6.97 -25.32
C ILE A 133 -1.04 -5.79 -25.31
N GLU A 134 -0.54 -4.59 -25.59
CA GLU A 134 -1.31 -3.34 -25.60
C GLU A 134 -1.64 -2.93 -27.02
N PHE A 135 -2.92 -2.71 -27.30
CA PHE A 135 -3.44 -2.20 -28.57
C PHE A 135 -3.93 -0.78 -28.35
N CYS A 136 -3.30 0.20 -29.02
CA CYS A 136 -3.78 1.58 -29.04
C CYS A 136 -4.46 1.82 -30.40
N LEU A 137 -5.79 1.85 -30.40
CA LEU A 137 -6.63 1.86 -31.60
C LEU A 137 -7.37 3.18 -31.79
N ASP A 138 -7.48 3.61 -33.04
CA ASP A 138 -8.39 4.64 -33.51
C ASP A 138 -9.43 3.97 -34.42
N SER A 139 -10.68 3.96 -33.95
CA SER A 139 -11.81 3.38 -34.68
C SER A 139 -12.79 4.45 -35.16
N GLU A 140 -13.25 4.35 -36.40
CA GLU A 140 -14.36 5.12 -36.97
C GLU A 140 -15.40 4.15 -37.55
N TYR A 141 -16.66 4.33 -37.15
CA TYR A 141 -17.80 3.58 -37.62
C TYR A 141 -18.78 4.53 -38.31
N ARG A 142 -19.32 4.13 -39.47
CA ARG A 142 -20.41 4.83 -40.17
C ARG A 142 -21.60 3.90 -40.32
N TYR A 143 -22.82 4.43 -40.33
CA TYR A 143 -24.03 3.61 -40.27
C TYR A 143 -24.76 3.56 -41.60
N LYS A 144 -25.21 2.35 -41.96
CA LYS A 144 -26.18 2.09 -43.03
C LYS A 144 -27.60 2.00 -42.47
N SER A 145 -27.74 1.43 -41.27
CA SER A 145 -28.98 1.34 -40.48
C SER A 145 -28.63 1.33 -38.99
N THR A 146 -29.62 1.32 -38.10
CA THR A 146 -29.43 1.40 -36.63
C THR A 146 -28.41 0.40 -36.09
N ASN A 147 -28.32 -0.80 -36.68
CA ASN A 147 -27.45 -1.89 -36.18
C ASN A 147 -26.45 -2.39 -37.24
N VAL A 148 -26.31 -1.70 -38.38
CA VAL A 148 -25.43 -2.13 -39.47
C VAL A 148 -24.53 -0.98 -39.87
N TYR A 149 -23.23 -1.21 -39.83
CA TYR A 149 -22.23 -0.26 -40.28
C TYR A 149 -22.13 -0.26 -41.81
N SER A 150 -22.07 0.92 -42.41
CA SER A 150 -21.72 1.15 -43.82
C SER A 150 -20.22 1.24 -44.05
N SER A 151 -19.45 1.44 -42.98
CA SER A 151 -17.99 1.31 -43.01
C SER A 151 -17.46 1.17 -41.60
N ILE A 152 -16.47 0.30 -41.42
CA ILE A 152 -15.63 0.23 -40.23
C ILE A 152 -14.20 0.54 -40.67
N ASN A 153 -13.54 1.43 -39.93
CA ASN A 153 -12.12 1.70 -40.07
C ASN A 153 -11.47 1.67 -38.68
N THR A 154 -10.70 0.64 -38.40
CA THR A 154 -9.99 0.48 -37.12
C THR A 154 -8.51 0.35 -37.41
N THR A 155 -7.75 1.36 -36.98
CA THR A 155 -6.30 1.44 -37.19
C THR A 155 -5.59 1.62 -35.87
N GLY A 156 -4.31 1.28 -35.77
CA GLY A 156 -3.60 1.51 -34.51
C GLY A 156 -2.23 0.87 -34.44
N THR A 157 -1.65 0.91 -33.25
CA THR A 157 -0.35 0.32 -32.95
C THR A 157 -0.48 -0.75 -31.88
N VAL A 158 0.31 -1.81 -32.03
CA VAL A 158 0.41 -2.91 -31.08
C VAL A 158 1.78 -2.82 -30.40
N THR A 159 1.77 -2.71 -29.08
CA THR A 159 2.97 -2.61 -28.26
C THR A 159 3.04 -3.75 -27.27
N VAL A 160 4.23 -4.32 -27.08
CA VAL A 160 4.51 -5.30 -26.04
C VAL A 160 5.58 -4.79 -25.09
N GLN A 161 5.60 -5.34 -23.89
CA GLN A 161 6.69 -5.12 -22.96
C GLN A 161 7.93 -5.88 -23.46
N GLY A 162 8.97 -5.14 -23.86
CA GLY A 162 10.26 -5.72 -24.23
C GLY A 162 10.95 -6.38 -23.04
N GLN A 163 12.11 -7.00 -23.28
CA GLN A 163 12.90 -7.66 -22.22
C GLN A 163 13.29 -6.73 -21.05
N ASN A 164 13.11 -5.42 -21.24
CA ASN A 164 13.64 -4.34 -20.42
C ASN A 164 12.53 -3.47 -19.81
N GLY A 165 11.28 -3.94 -19.80
CA GLY A 165 10.13 -3.18 -19.30
C GLY A 165 9.63 -2.05 -20.23
N LYS A 166 10.43 -1.62 -21.22
CA LYS A 166 10.03 -0.66 -22.25
C LYS A 166 8.96 -1.24 -23.19
N ARG A 167 7.96 -0.42 -23.51
CA ARG A 167 6.96 -0.73 -24.55
C ARG A 167 7.61 -0.58 -25.93
N VAL A 168 7.59 -1.66 -26.70
CA VAL A 168 8.08 -1.69 -28.08
C VAL A 168 6.89 -1.93 -29.00
N THR A 169 6.70 -1.06 -29.99
CA THR A 169 5.71 -1.29 -31.05
C THR A 169 6.20 -2.41 -31.94
N ILE A 170 5.44 -3.50 -32.06
CA ILE A 170 5.80 -4.69 -32.84
C ILE A 170 4.94 -4.85 -34.10
N ALA A 171 3.74 -4.29 -34.09
CA ALA A 171 2.79 -4.43 -35.18
C ALA A 171 1.88 -3.20 -35.27
N LYS A 172 1.19 -3.10 -36.39
CA LYS A 172 0.12 -2.15 -36.64
C LYS A 172 -1.18 -2.91 -36.85
N VAL A 173 -2.28 -2.26 -36.51
CA VAL A 173 -3.62 -2.69 -36.88
C VAL A 173 -4.07 -1.84 -38.05
N ASP A 174 -4.54 -2.46 -39.13
CA ASP A 174 -5.24 -1.78 -40.23
C ASP A 174 -6.40 -2.66 -40.69
N TYR A 175 -7.61 -2.32 -40.27
CA TYR A 175 -8.83 -3.01 -40.64
C TYR A 175 -9.81 -2.03 -41.27
N LYS A 176 -10.23 -2.32 -42.52
CA LYS A 176 -11.24 -1.56 -43.25
C LYS A 176 -12.26 -2.51 -43.85
N TRP A 177 -13.54 -2.18 -43.68
CA TRP A 177 -14.63 -3.02 -44.18
C TRP A 177 -15.90 -2.23 -44.49
N ASP A 178 -16.64 -2.65 -45.53
CA ASP A 178 -17.76 -1.89 -46.11
C ASP A 178 -19.15 -2.24 -45.54
N THR A 179 -19.38 -3.44 -45.00
CA THR A 179 -20.64 -3.74 -44.30
C THR A 179 -20.45 -4.80 -43.24
N ALA A 180 -20.67 -4.42 -41.98
CA ALA A 180 -20.55 -5.31 -40.84
C ALA A 180 -21.52 -4.92 -39.73
N VAL A 181 -21.87 -5.87 -38.87
CA VAL A 181 -22.70 -5.64 -37.66
C VAL A 181 -21.82 -5.28 -36.47
N LYS A 182 -20.56 -5.73 -36.47
CA LYS A 182 -19.59 -5.54 -35.41
C LYS A 182 -18.17 -5.39 -35.97
N ASP A 183 -17.30 -4.78 -35.19
CA ASP A 183 -15.87 -4.70 -35.47
C ASP A 183 -15.16 -5.99 -35.03
N PRO A 184 -14.65 -6.82 -35.96
CA PRO A 184 -13.99 -8.08 -35.62
C PRO A 184 -12.67 -7.89 -34.87
N VAL A 185 -11.98 -6.75 -35.05
CA VAL A 185 -10.75 -6.46 -34.30
C VAL A 185 -11.10 -6.33 -32.82
N VAL A 186 -12.04 -5.44 -32.51
CA VAL A 186 -12.45 -5.18 -31.12
C VAL A 186 -13.10 -6.42 -30.49
N GLU A 187 -13.91 -7.18 -31.25
CA GLU A 187 -14.49 -8.44 -30.77
C GLU A 187 -13.44 -9.51 -30.48
N PHE A 188 -12.39 -9.63 -31.31
CA PHE A 188 -11.28 -10.54 -31.03
C PHE A 188 -10.55 -10.13 -29.74
N LEU A 189 -10.17 -8.86 -29.63
CA LEU A 189 -9.43 -8.35 -28.47
C LEU A 189 -10.24 -8.49 -27.17
N ASN A 190 -11.55 -8.25 -27.21
CA ASN A 190 -12.42 -8.39 -26.04
C ASN A 190 -12.47 -9.82 -25.47
N ARG A 191 -12.16 -10.86 -26.27
CA ARG A 191 -12.10 -12.26 -25.78
C ARG A 191 -10.90 -12.52 -24.89
N PHE A 192 -9.81 -11.78 -25.11
CA PHE A 192 -8.52 -11.94 -24.41
C PHE A 192 -8.17 -10.74 -23.52
N LYS A 193 -9.09 -9.77 -23.44
CA LYS A 193 -8.91 -8.53 -22.70
C LYS A 193 -8.69 -8.83 -21.22
N ILE A 194 -7.61 -8.28 -20.67
CA ILE A 194 -7.40 -8.29 -19.23
C ILE A 194 -8.52 -7.46 -18.60
N ALA A 195 -9.19 -8.00 -17.58
CA ALA A 195 -10.13 -7.22 -16.78
C ALA A 195 -9.43 -5.92 -16.35
N SER A 196 -10.08 -4.78 -16.60
CA SER A 196 -9.58 -3.45 -16.29
C SER A 196 -8.90 -3.39 -14.91
N ASP A 197 -7.88 -2.53 -14.74
CA ASP A 197 -7.28 -2.21 -13.43
C ASP A 197 -8.29 -1.70 -12.38
N VAL A 198 -9.55 -1.50 -12.80
CA VAL A 198 -10.71 -1.28 -11.94
C VAL A 198 -11.01 -2.55 -11.14
N ARG A 199 -10.92 -2.43 -9.82
CA ARG A 199 -11.30 -3.46 -8.84
C ARG A 199 -12.48 -2.95 -8.04
N GLN A 200 -13.65 -3.50 -8.29
CA GLN A 200 -14.84 -3.21 -7.50
C GLN A 200 -14.84 -4.05 -6.23
N PHE A 201 -15.35 -3.49 -5.13
CA PHE A 201 -15.53 -4.23 -3.89
C PHE A 201 -16.64 -5.26 -4.04
N VAL A 202 -16.47 -6.44 -3.43
CA VAL A 202 -17.37 -7.59 -3.60
C VAL A 202 -18.75 -7.33 -3.00
N ASP A 203 -18.81 -6.53 -1.95
CA ASP A 203 -20.03 -6.08 -1.24
C ASP A 203 -20.70 -4.87 -1.90
N GLY A 204 -20.14 -4.32 -2.98
CA GLY A 204 -20.62 -3.11 -3.62
C GLY A 204 -20.10 -1.81 -3.00
N GLY A 205 -19.26 -1.90 -1.95
CA GLY A 205 -18.64 -0.76 -1.29
C GLY A 205 -19.42 -0.16 -0.12
N TYR A 206 -18.96 0.98 0.38
CA TYR A 206 -19.53 1.64 1.56
C TYR A 206 -19.88 3.11 1.29
N ALA A 207 -20.90 3.60 1.99
CA ALA A 207 -21.37 4.98 1.87
C ALA A 207 -20.36 5.96 2.50
N LEU A 208 -20.00 6.99 1.73
CA LEU A 208 -19.21 8.14 2.22
C LEU A 208 -20.11 9.22 2.82
N THR A 209 -21.36 9.29 2.37
CA THR A 209 -22.40 10.13 2.94
C THR A 209 -23.10 9.39 4.07
N THR A 210 -22.86 9.85 5.29
CA THR A 210 -23.40 9.31 6.54
C THR A 210 -24.29 10.34 7.22
N LYS A 211 -25.02 9.93 8.27
CA LYS A 211 -25.81 10.87 9.08
C LYS A 211 -24.99 12.04 9.65
N ALA A 212 -23.69 11.82 9.91
CA ALA A 212 -22.81 12.84 10.48
C ALA A 212 -22.46 13.95 9.47
N ASN A 213 -22.35 13.63 8.17
CA ASN A 213 -21.95 14.57 7.14
C ASN A 213 -23.04 14.86 6.09
N VAL A 214 -24.29 14.44 6.33
CA VAL A 214 -25.43 14.68 5.43
C VAL A 214 -25.66 16.17 5.11
N HIS A 215 -25.30 17.05 6.04
CA HIS A 215 -25.35 18.50 5.81
C HIS A 215 -24.37 18.98 4.73
N LEU A 216 -23.29 18.23 4.47
CA LEU A 216 -22.34 18.47 3.38
C LEU A 216 -22.79 17.86 2.05
N SER A 217 -23.85 17.03 2.07
CA SER A 217 -24.36 16.32 0.90
C SER A 217 -25.66 16.91 0.34
N GLN A 218 -26.11 18.04 0.87
CA GLN A 218 -27.30 18.74 0.41
C GLN A 218 -26.95 20.06 -0.28
N ALA A 219 -27.73 20.41 -1.30
CA ALA A 219 -27.57 21.66 -2.05
C ALA A 219 -28.93 22.29 -2.36
N THR A 220 -29.07 23.58 -2.09
CA THR A 220 -30.22 24.37 -2.52
C THR A 220 -29.97 24.97 -3.90
N VAL A 221 -30.89 24.72 -4.83
CA VAL A 221 -30.84 25.33 -6.16
C VAL A 221 -31.17 26.83 -6.06
N PRO A 222 -30.37 27.72 -6.68
CA PRO A 222 -30.65 29.15 -6.72
C PRO A 222 -32.06 29.44 -7.23
N ASN A 223 -32.65 30.52 -6.71
CA ASN A 223 -33.97 30.99 -7.17
C ASN A 223 -33.96 31.54 -8.62
N SER A 224 -32.78 31.71 -9.22
CA SER A 224 -32.62 32.20 -10.59
C SER A 224 -31.40 31.57 -11.27
N ASN A 225 -31.57 31.18 -12.53
CA ASN A 225 -30.51 30.64 -13.38
C ASN A 225 -29.62 31.73 -14.03
N ALA A 226 -29.96 33.01 -13.85
CA ALA A 226 -29.29 34.13 -14.52
C ALA A 226 -27.81 34.24 -14.16
N ASN A 227 -27.46 34.01 -12.90
CA ASN A 227 -26.06 34.07 -12.44
C ASN A 227 -25.21 33.00 -13.12
N TYR A 228 -25.69 31.75 -13.17
CA TYR A 228 -24.96 30.69 -13.83
C TYR A 228 -24.81 30.96 -15.33
N ALA A 229 -25.90 31.37 -16.01
CA ALA A 229 -25.86 31.73 -17.43
C ALA A 229 -24.84 32.85 -17.74
N LYS A 230 -24.73 33.84 -16.85
CA LYS A 230 -23.75 34.94 -16.98
C LYS A 230 -22.31 34.44 -16.94
N TYR A 231 -21.98 33.53 -16.03
CA TYR A 231 -20.60 33.06 -15.85
C TYR A 231 -20.22 31.91 -16.79
N SER A 232 -21.14 30.99 -17.08
CA SER A 232 -20.91 29.88 -18.01
C SER A 232 -20.99 30.30 -19.48
N LEU A 233 -21.60 31.47 -19.74
CA LEU A 233 -21.99 31.96 -21.06
C LEU A 233 -23.02 31.06 -21.76
N ASP A 234 -23.69 30.17 -21.01
CA ASP A 234 -24.82 29.40 -21.48
C ASP A 234 -26.12 30.20 -21.33
N GLY A 235 -26.36 31.07 -22.33
CA GLY A 235 -27.56 31.89 -22.44
C GLY A 235 -28.78 31.16 -23.01
N ASN A 236 -28.84 29.82 -22.95
CA ASN A 236 -29.95 29.06 -23.49
C ASN A 236 -31.30 29.50 -22.87
N PRO A 237 -32.27 29.99 -23.68
CA PRO A 237 -33.49 30.58 -23.15
C PRO A 237 -34.39 29.62 -22.35
N PHE A 238 -34.26 28.30 -22.49
CA PHE A 238 -35.01 27.34 -21.68
C PHE A 238 -34.77 27.51 -20.17
N HIS A 239 -33.62 28.08 -19.79
CA HIS A 239 -33.26 28.33 -18.40
C HIS A 239 -33.70 29.71 -17.90
N LEU A 240 -33.99 30.64 -18.81
CA LEU A 240 -34.11 32.08 -18.50
C LEU A 240 -35.47 32.68 -18.84
N ASN A 241 -36.18 32.13 -19.83
CA ASN A 241 -37.42 32.68 -20.34
C ASN A 241 -38.57 31.66 -20.19
N PRO A 242 -39.56 31.92 -19.33
CA PRO A 242 -40.66 30.98 -19.10
C PRO A 242 -41.52 30.72 -20.34
N TYR A 243 -41.67 31.70 -21.24
CA TYR A 243 -42.44 31.52 -22.48
C TYR A 243 -41.75 30.57 -23.47
N ILE A 244 -40.42 30.61 -23.52
CA ILE A 244 -39.66 29.70 -24.39
C ILE A 244 -39.57 28.30 -23.77
N ALA A 245 -39.49 28.20 -22.44
CA ALA A 245 -39.60 26.92 -21.76
C ALA A 245 -40.96 26.25 -22.02
N ASP A 246 -42.05 27.00 -21.93
CA ASP A 246 -43.41 26.55 -22.25
C ASP A 246 -43.54 26.14 -23.73
N PHE A 247 -42.97 26.95 -24.66
CA PHE A 247 -42.91 26.59 -26.08
C PHE A 247 -42.19 25.25 -26.34
N ALA A 248 -41.17 24.92 -25.55
CA ALA A 248 -40.46 23.64 -25.60
C ALA A 248 -41.16 22.52 -24.81
N ALA A 249 -42.39 22.75 -24.34
CA ALA A 249 -43.17 21.84 -23.50
C ALA A 249 -42.43 21.43 -22.20
N LEU A 250 -41.63 22.33 -21.64
CA LEU A 250 -41.01 22.15 -20.33
C LEU A 250 -41.96 22.66 -19.24
N PRO A 251 -42.01 22.03 -18.05
CA PRO A 251 -42.89 22.47 -16.95
C PRO A 251 -42.59 23.86 -16.38
N GLY A 252 -41.45 24.44 -16.75
CA GLY A 252 -40.97 25.75 -16.30
C GLY A 252 -39.52 25.95 -16.72
N THR A 253 -38.93 27.07 -16.28
CA THR A 253 -37.51 27.33 -16.51
C THR A 253 -36.66 26.36 -15.70
N ILE A 254 -36.12 25.33 -16.35
CA ILE A 254 -35.28 24.31 -15.71
C ILE A 254 -33.90 24.89 -15.38
N THR A 255 -33.29 24.42 -14.30
CA THR A 255 -31.90 24.72 -13.94
C THR A 255 -30.95 24.10 -14.97
N HIS A 256 -29.82 24.77 -15.24
CA HIS A 256 -28.78 24.20 -16.11
C HIS A 256 -28.26 22.88 -15.53
N GLY A 257 -28.26 21.80 -16.31
CA GLY A 257 -27.69 20.52 -15.86
C GLY A 257 -26.23 20.65 -15.42
N LEU A 258 -25.45 21.50 -16.09
CA LEU A 258 -24.06 21.77 -15.71
C LEU A 258 -23.93 22.56 -14.40
N TRP A 259 -24.96 23.30 -13.96
CA TRP A 259 -24.99 23.86 -12.61
C TRP A 259 -25.15 22.73 -11.59
N THR A 260 -26.07 21.80 -11.81
CA THR A 260 -26.27 20.62 -10.94
C THR A 260 -25.00 19.78 -10.86
N SER A 261 -24.36 19.52 -12.01
CA SER A 261 -23.06 18.84 -12.11
C SER A 261 -21.98 19.55 -11.28
N ALA A 262 -21.83 20.87 -11.41
CA ALA A 262 -20.85 21.63 -10.64
C ALA A 262 -21.15 21.65 -9.13
N SER A 263 -22.42 21.79 -8.75
CA SER A 263 -22.88 21.75 -7.35
C SER A 263 -22.57 20.41 -6.71
N THR A 264 -22.89 19.30 -7.38
CA THR A 264 -22.61 17.97 -6.85
C THR A 264 -21.11 17.64 -6.87
N ARG A 265 -20.35 18.15 -7.85
CA ARG A 265 -18.88 18.02 -7.85
C ARG A 265 -18.26 18.67 -6.61
N ALA A 266 -18.82 19.77 -6.11
CA ALA A 266 -18.38 20.39 -4.84
C ALA A 266 -18.68 19.49 -3.62
N ILE A 267 -19.78 18.73 -3.64
CA ILE A 267 -20.06 17.72 -2.61
C ILE A 267 -19.03 16.59 -2.68
N VAL A 268 -18.73 16.07 -3.88
CA VAL A 268 -17.68 15.05 -4.07
C VAL A 268 -16.32 15.55 -3.56
N GLU A 269 -15.99 16.82 -3.81
CA GLU A 269 -14.78 17.45 -3.30
C GLU A 269 -14.72 17.48 -1.77
N ASN A 270 -15.79 17.92 -1.11
CA ASN A 270 -15.80 18.04 0.35
C ASN A 270 -15.90 16.68 1.06
N VAL A 271 -16.71 15.76 0.54
CA VAL A 271 -17.01 14.48 1.20
C VAL A 271 -16.00 13.39 0.84
N ALA A 272 -15.69 13.23 -0.45
CA ALA A 272 -14.85 12.12 -0.92
C ALA A 272 -13.38 12.51 -1.15
N ALA A 273 -13.11 13.77 -1.49
CA ALA A 273 -11.75 14.29 -1.61
C ALA A 273 -11.28 15.07 -0.38
N GLU A 274 -12.09 15.17 0.68
CA GLU A 274 -11.76 15.84 1.95
C GLU A 274 -11.31 17.31 1.77
N GLY A 275 -12.01 18.04 0.89
CA GLY A 275 -11.73 19.45 0.62
C GLY A 275 -10.49 19.70 -0.24
N ARG A 276 -9.95 18.66 -0.90
CA ARG A 276 -8.76 18.73 -1.76
C ARG A 276 -9.13 18.55 -3.24
N PRO A 277 -9.46 19.63 -3.97
CA PRO A 277 -9.92 19.55 -5.36
C PRO A 277 -8.93 18.86 -6.31
N GLU A 278 -7.64 18.93 -6.03
CA GLU A 278 -6.57 18.33 -6.82
C GLU A 278 -6.59 16.80 -6.84
N ARG A 279 -7.26 16.16 -5.86
CA ARG A 279 -7.43 14.70 -5.85
C ARG A 279 -8.45 14.23 -6.89
N ILE A 280 -9.38 15.07 -7.35
CA ILE A 280 -10.40 14.66 -8.33
C ILE A 280 -9.75 14.60 -9.72
N ARG A 281 -9.58 13.38 -10.25
CA ARG A 281 -8.92 13.12 -11.54
C ARG A 281 -9.89 12.91 -12.67
N ALA A 282 -11.05 12.33 -12.39
CA ALA A 282 -12.14 12.22 -13.35
C ALA A 282 -13.48 12.45 -12.67
N TYR A 283 -14.42 13.06 -13.39
CA TYR A 283 -15.77 13.29 -12.92
C TYR A 283 -16.74 13.22 -14.10
N ARG A 284 -17.70 12.31 -14.01
CA ARG A 284 -18.74 12.12 -15.01
C ARG A 284 -20.11 12.19 -14.36
N THR A 285 -21.03 12.88 -15.04
CA THR A 285 -22.43 13.02 -14.63
C THR A 285 -23.36 12.64 -15.77
N GLU A 286 -24.43 11.91 -15.45
CA GLU A 286 -25.50 11.55 -16.37
C GLU A 286 -26.81 12.17 -15.86
N PHE A 287 -27.44 12.99 -16.70
CA PHE A 287 -28.64 13.74 -16.34
C PHE A 287 -29.88 12.88 -16.59
N THR A 288 -30.54 12.46 -15.51
CA THR A 288 -31.70 11.55 -15.55
C THR A 288 -33.03 12.27 -15.34
N GLY A 289 -33.01 13.45 -14.69
CA GLY A 289 -34.20 14.24 -14.39
C GLY A 289 -33.98 15.75 -14.45
N MET A 290 -35.08 16.49 -14.52
CA MET A 290 -35.07 17.96 -14.56
C MET A 290 -35.07 18.55 -13.15
N VAL A 291 -34.26 19.57 -12.93
CA VAL A 291 -34.16 20.34 -11.68
C VAL A 291 -34.74 21.74 -11.93
N PHE A 292 -35.43 22.30 -10.94
CA PHE A 292 -36.03 23.64 -11.00
C PHE A 292 -35.40 24.57 -9.95
N PRO A 293 -35.45 25.89 -10.17
CA PRO A 293 -35.08 26.87 -9.15
C PRO A 293 -35.76 26.58 -7.82
N THR A 294 -35.03 26.77 -6.71
CA THR A 294 -35.47 26.50 -5.32
C THR A 294 -35.62 25.03 -4.92
N ASP A 295 -35.47 24.06 -5.83
CA ASP A 295 -35.40 22.64 -5.47
C ASP A 295 -34.29 22.42 -4.42
N GLN A 296 -34.54 21.49 -3.50
CA GLN A 296 -33.53 20.99 -2.57
C GLN A 296 -33.03 19.64 -3.08
N LEU A 297 -31.71 19.52 -3.20
CA LEU A 297 -31.06 18.32 -3.70
C LEU A 297 -30.27 17.64 -2.59
N GLU A 298 -30.23 16.33 -2.64
CA GLU A 298 -29.39 15.49 -1.79
C GLU A 298 -28.60 14.54 -2.69
N THR A 299 -27.31 14.43 -2.42
CA THR A 299 -26.40 13.54 -3.14
C THR A 299 -25.91 12.45 -2.22
N GLU A 300 -26.11 11.20 -2.59
CA GLU A 300 -25.49 10.05 -1.92
C GLU A 300 -24.22 9.63 -2.66
N LEU A 301 -23.15 9.33 -1.91
CA LEU A 301 -21.86 8.89 -2.45
C LEU A 301 -21.45 7.56 -1.83
N VAL A 302 -20.96 6.65 -2.67
CA VAL A 302 -20.47 5.33 -2.30
C VAL A 302 -19.09 5.12 -2.90
N HIS A 303 -18.13 4.69 -2.08
CA HIS A 303 -16.83 4.24 -2.56
C HIS A 303 -16.94 2.76 -2.98
N VAL A 304 -16.87 2.50 -4.29
CA VAL A 304 -17.24 1.19 -4.86
C VAL A 304 -16.05 0.35 -5.33
N GLY A 305 -14.83 0.89 -5.28
CA GLY A 305 -13.66 0.19 -5.75
C GLY A 305 -12.44 1.07 -5.96
N MET A 306 -11.40 0.48 -6.53
CA MET A 306 -10.07 1.07 -6.68
C MET A 306 -9.55 0.92 -8.11
N LYS A 307 -8.72 1.85 -8.56
CA LYS A 307 -8.04 1.81 -9.86
C LYS A 307 -6.70 2.53 -9.78
N ASN A 308 -5.59 1.79 -9.84
CA ASN A 308 -4.23 2.35 -9.86
C ASN A 308 -3.95 3.41 -8.77
N GLY A 309 -4.46 3.14 -7.57
CA GLY A 309 -4.34 3.99 -6.41
C GLY A 309 -5.39 5.10 -6.31
N ARG A 310 -6.39 5.11 -7.20
CA ARG A 310 -7.54 6.02 -7.14
C ARG A 310 -8.76 5.30 -6.58
N MET A 311 -9.49 5.99 -5.71
CA MET A 311 -10.81 5.64 -5.24
C MET A 311 -11.84 5.85 -6.35
N LEU A 312 -12.70 4.87 -6.56
CA LEU A 312 -13.80 4.93 -7.52
C LEU A 312 -15.09 5.24 -6.77
N ILE A 313 -15.62 6.42 -6.99
CA ILE A 313 -16.84 6.88 -6.35
C ILE A 313 -18.00 6.75 -7.32
N LYS A 314 -19.11 6.21 -6.84
CA LYS A 314 -20.42 6.30 -7.49
C LYS A 314 -21.33 7.16 -6.64
N GLY A 315 -22.26 7.87 -7.26
CA GLY A 315 -23.26 8.60 -6.52
C GLY A 315 -24.52 8.85 -7.31
N GLN A 316 -25.56 9.22 -6.59
CA GLN A 316 -26.84 9.61 -7.16
C GLN A 316 -27.32 10.88 -6.46
N THR A 317 -27.79 11.84 -7.23
CA THR A 317 -28.42 13.05 -6.73
C THR A 317 -29.92 12.96 -6.98
N ALA A 318 -30.70 13.20 -5.94
CA ALA A 318 -32.16 13.22 -5.98
C ALA A 318 -32.70 14.53 -5.40
N LYS A 319 -33.95 14.85 -5.71
CA LYS A 319 -34.67 15.91 -5.02
C LYS A 319 -35.12 15.41 -3.66
N ILE A 320 -35.00 16.23 -2.61
CA ILE A 320 -35.52 15.89 -1.29
C ILE A 320 -37.06 15.74 -1.40
N GLY A 321 -37.57 14.54 -1.11
CA GLY A 321 -39.00 14.20 -1.28
C GLY A 321 -39.43 13.95 -2.73
N GLY A 322 -38.49 13.85 -3.67
CA GLY A 322 -38.73 13.57 -5.08
C GLY A 322 -37.90 12.38 -5.60
N GLY A 323 -37.69 12.34 -6.92
CA GLY A 323 -36.93 11.27 -7.59
C GLY A 323 -35.48 11.64 -7.93
N PRO A 324 -34.71 10.68 -8.46
CA PRO A 324 -33.34 10.91 -8.93
C PRO A 324 -33.33 11.87 -10.12
N VAL A 325 -32.29 12.71 -10.17
CA VAL A 325 -32.10 13.72 -11.22
C VAL A 325 -30.75 13.61 -11.91
N MET A 326 -29.74 13.00 -11.27
CA MET A 326 -28.42 12.84 -11.83
C MET A 326 -27.68 11.66 -11.21
N ASP A 327 -27.08 10.81 -12.03
CA ASP A 327 -26.10 9.82 -11.59
C ASP A 327 -24.68 10.36 -11.82
N LEU A 328 -23.72 9.96 -11.00
CA LEU A 328 -22.34 10.38 -11.13
C LEU A 328 -21.33 9.28 -10.83
N THR A 329 -20.15 9.45 -11.42
CA THR A 329 -18.95 8.68 -11.08
C THR A 329 -17.75 9.61 -10.96
N ALA A 330 -16.86 9.34 -10.02
CA ALA A 330 -15.60 10.07 -9.90
C ALA A 330 -14.41 9.13 -9.68
N GLU A 331 -13.25 9.49 -10.24
CA GLU A 331 -11.97 8.89 -9.88
C GLU A 331 -11.21 9.91 -9.02
N ILE A 332 -10.90 9.54 -7.78
CA ILE A 332 -10.28 10.42 -6.78
C ILE A 332 -8.97 9.79 -6.31
N ASP A 333 -7.85 10.50 -6.38
CA ASP A 333 -6.59 10.02 -5.81
C ASP A 333 -6.77 9.75 -4.30
N GLN A 334 -6.14 8.69 -3.80
CA GLN A 334 -6.05 8.45 -2.35
C GLN A 334 -5.31 9.60 -1.64
N PRO A 335 -5.42 9.71 -0.29
CA PRO A 335 -4.54 10.59 0.47
C PRO A 335 -3.08 10.36 0.10
N LEU A 336 -2.28 11.43 0.07
CA LEU A 336 -0.90 11.36 -0.41
C LEU A 336 -0.12 10.33 0.43
N THR A 337 0.24 9.22 -0.22
CA THR A 337 0.80 8.06 0.46
C THR A 337 2.30 7.91 0.16
N ALA A 338 3.10 7.65 1.19
CA ALA A 338 4.45 7.15 1.04
C ALA A 338 4.54 5.68 1.48
N TYR A 339 5.27 4.88 0.71
CA TYR A 339 5.51 3.47 1.02
C TYR A 339 6.91 3.31 1.62
N VAL A 340 6.99 2.78 2.83
CA VAL A 340 8.27 2.54 3.51
C VAL A 340 8.50 1.04 3.68
N PHE A 341 9.74 0.60 3.46
CA PHE A 341 10.07 -0.82 3.45
C PHE A 341 11.03 -1.18 4.59
N THR A 342 10.65 -2.17 5.39
CA THR A 342 11.40 -2.58 6.58
C THR A 342 12.69 -3.30 6.20
N GLY A 343 13.76 -3.04 6.95
CA GLY A 343 15.06 -3.68 6.79
C GLY A 343 15.21 -4.99 7.58
N GLN A 344 16.46 -5.46 7.68
CA GLN A 344 16.80 -6.64 8.49
C GLN A 344 16.54 -6.41 9.99
N GLY A 345 16.16 -7.47 10.70
CA GLY A 345 15.87 -7.45 12.15
C GLY A 345 14.39 -7.66 12.49
N SER A 346 13.51 -7.63 11.48
CA SER A 346 12.08 -7.91 11.61
C SER A 346 11.68 -9.29 11.10
N GLN A 347 12.63 -10.12 10.65
CA GLN A 347 12.31 -11.45 10.12
C GLN A 347 11.74 -12.36 11.21
N GLU A 348 10.77 -13.18 10.83
CA GLU A 348 10.17 -14.17 11.71
C GLU A 348 9.75 -15.42 10.92
N VAL A 349 9.67 -16.55 11.62
CA VAL A 349 9.27 -17.83 11.01
C VAL A 349 7.82 -17.73 10.54
N GLY A 350 7.57 -18.10 9.29
CA GLY A 350 6.24 -18.04 8.68
C GLY A 350 5.85 -16.66 8.12
N MET A 351 6.74 -15.67 8.14
CA MET A 351 6.45 -14.34 7.59
C MET A 351 5.94 -14.40 6.14
N GLY A 352 4.85 -13.68 5.86
CA GLY A 352 4.22 -13.62 4.53
C GLY A 352 3.48 -14.89 4.08
N MET A 353 3.48 -15.98 4.86
CA MET A 353 2.84 -17.24 4.46
C MET A 353 1.31 -17.17 4.45
N ALA A 354 0.70 -16.39 5.35
CA ALA A 354 -0.75 -16.17 5.31
C ALA A 354 -1.19 -15.53 3.99
N LEU A 355 -0.44 -14.53 3.51
CA LEU A 355 -0.70 -13.88 2.22
C LEU A 355 -0.41 -14.81 1.05
N TYR A 356 0.66 -15.62 1.12
CA TYR A 356 0.96 -16.66 0.14
C TYR A 356 -0.22 -17.64 -0.04
N GLU A 357 -0.89 -18.02 1.04
CA GLU A 357 -2.03 -18.94 0.98
C GLU A 357 -3.26 -18.29 0.31
N GLN A 358 -3.52 -17.01 0.60
CA GLN A 358 -4.76 -16.31 0.24
C GLN A 358 -4.69 -15.60 -1.12
N SER A 359 -3.52 -15.13 -1.56
CA SER A 359 -3.36 -14.26 -2.74
C SER A 359 -2.60 -14.97 -3.86
N ALA A 360 -3.23 -15.12 -5.02
CA ALA A 360 -2.59 -15.71 -6.20
C ALA A 360 -1.40 -14.87 -6.72
N PRO A 361 -1.49 -13.51 -6.80
CA PRO A 361 -0.35 -12.67 -7.12
C PRO A 361 0.82 -12.81 -6.14
N ALA A 362 0.55 -12.87 -4.83
CA ALA A 362 1.58 -13.05 -3.81
C ALA A 362 2.27 -14.42 -3.96
N ARG A 363 1.49 -15.49 -4.13
CA ARG A 363 1.99 -16.85 -4.36
C ARG A 363 2.85 -16.96 -5.61
N ALA A 364 2.45 -16.33 -6.72
CA ALA A 364 3.25 -16.31 -7.94
C ALA A 364 4.65 -15.69 -7.75
N VAL A 365 4.79 -14.67 -6.89
CA VAL A 365 6.08 -14.07 -6.54
C VAL A 365 6.96 -15.08 -5.80
N TRP A 366 6.41 -15.73 -4.76
CA TRP A 366 7.13 -16.72 -3.97
C TRP A 366 7.53 -17.96 -4.79
N ASP A 367 6.61 -18.51 -5.59
CA ASP A 367 6.88 -19.71 -6.39
C ASP A 367 7.98 -19.45 -7.43
N ARG A 368 7.91 -18.30 -8.11
CA ARG A 368 8.92 -17.87 -9.07
C ARG A 368 10.29 -17.68 -8.43
N ALA A 369 10.32 -17.03 -7.26
CA ALA A 369 11.54 -16.83 -6.49
C ALA A 369 12.15 -18.14 -6.00
N ASN A 370 11.33 -19.03 -5.45
CA ASN A 370 11.78 -20.31 -4.93
C ASN A 370 12.34 -21.18 -6.05
N GLN A 371 11.66 -21.22 -7.21
CA GLN A 371 12.14 -21.95 -8.37
C GLN A 371 13.50 -21.44 -8.85
N HIS A 372 13.70 -20.12 -8.92
CA HIS A 372 15.01 -19.54 -9.27
C HIS A 372 16.12 -19.96 -8.31
N MET A 373 15.85 -19.93 -7.00
CA MET A 373 16.82 -20.30 -5.98
C MET A 373 17.15 -21.80 -5.97
N LEU A 374 16.16 -22.67 -6.23
CA LEU A 374 16.38 -24.10 -6.44
C LEU A 374 17.23 -24.35 -7.68
N ASP A 375 16.90 -23.74 -8.81
CA ASP A 375 17.60 -23.98 -10.09
C ASP A 375 19.03 -23.43 -10.12
N THR A 376 19.27 -22.33 -9.40
CA THR A 376 20.54 -21.58 -9.40
C THR A 376 21.45 -22.01 -8.25
N TYR A 377 20.89 -22.23 -7.06
CA TYR A 377 21.62 -22.40 -5.80
C TYR A 377 21.25 -23.65 -5.01
N ASP A 378 20.27 -24.45 -5.44
CA ASP A 378 19.72 -25.62 -4.71
C ASP A 378 19.19 -25.25 -3.31
N ILE A 379 18.57 -24.07 -3.19
CA ILE A 379 18.04 -23.56 -1.93
C ILE A 379 16.52 -23.44 -2.02
N ASP A 380 15.82 -24.14 -1.12
CA ASP A 380 14.38 -23.98 -0.90
C ASP A 380 14.14 -22.83 0.11
N LEU A 381 13.87 -21.62 -0.42
CA LEU A 381 13.55 -20.46 0.41
C LEU A 381 12.22 -20.62 1.14
N LEU A 382 11.25 -21.36 0.58
CA LEU A 382 9.97 -21.59 1.25
C LEU A 382 10.16 -22.46 2.50
N ASP A 383 10.99 -23.51 2.42
CA ASP A 383 11.35 -24.30 3.61
C ASP A 383 12.05 -23.43 4.65
N ILE A 384 13.05 -22.64 4.25
CA ILE A 384 13.78 -21.76 5.19
C ILE A 384 12.84 -20.83 5.96
N VAL A 385 11.87 -20.20 5.26
CA VAL A 385 10.92 -19.29 5.90
C VAL A 385 9.91 -20.03 6.78
N ARG A 386 9.46 -21.22 6.37
CA ARG A 386 8.44 -21.99 7.10
C ARG A 386 8.97 -22.73 8.32
N THR A 387 10.19 -23.27 8.25
CA THR A 387 10.72 -24.19 9.26
C THR A 387 11.96 -23.67 9.97
N ASN A 388 12.63 -22.64 9.43
CA ASN A 388 13.89 -22.08 9.93
C ASN A 388 14.91 -23.18 10.31
N PRO A 389 15.33 -24.01 9.33
CA PRO A 389 16.24 -25.12 9.58
C PRO A 389 17.61 -24.59 10.03
N ARG A 390 18.33 -25.35 10.85
CA ARG A 390 19.69 -24.98 11.31
C ARG A 390 20.78 -25.26 10.28
N GLU A 391 20.51 -26.17 9.37
CA GLU A 391 21.43 -26.59 8.33
C GLU A 391 20.67 -26.92 7.04
N VAL A 392 21.28 -26.59 5.90
CA VAL A 392 20.83 -26.97 4.56
C VAL A 392 22.06 -27.41 3.80
N THR A 393 21.99 -28.61 3.21
CA THR A 393 23.07 -29.18 2.40
C THR A 393 22.70 -29.13 0.94
N VAL A 394 23.53 -28.44 0.17
CA VAL A 394 23.45 -28.36 -1.29
C VAL A 394 24.28 -29.50 -1.89
N TYR A 395 23.73 -30.22 -2.87
CA TYR A 395 24.42 -31.34 -3.51
C TYR A 395 24.80 -31.02 -4.96
N PHE A 396 26.05 -31.29 -5.33
CA PHE A 396 26.61 -30.97 -6.65
C PHE A 396 26.68 -32.17 -7.61
N ASN A 397 25.80 -33.16 -7.41
CA ASN A 397 25.81 -34.39 -8.19
C ASN A 397 25.07 -34.24 -9.53
N GLY A 398 25.61 -34.86 -10.59
CA GLY A 398 25.01 -34.85 -11.93
C GLY A 398 25.08 -33.49 -12.65
N ARG A 399 24.52 -33.41 -13.87
CA ARG A 399 24.62 -32.21 -14.73
C ARG A 399 24.01 -30.95 -14.11
N ALA A 400 22.91 -31.10 -13.36
CA ALA A 400 22.27 -29.98 -12.67
C ALA A 400 23.16 -29.48 -11.50
N GLY A 401 23.65 -30.41 -10.66
CA GLY A 401 24.54 -30.08 -9.55
C GLY A 401 25.87 -29.46 -10.00
N GLU A 402 26.44 -29.89 -11.13
CA GLU A 402 27.62 -29.25 -11.74
C GLU A 402 27.39 -27.81 -12.18
N ARG A 403 26.17 -27.48 -12.65
CA ARG A 403 25.79 -26.10 -12.99
C ARG A 403 25.66 -25.26 -11.73
N ILE A 404 24.99 -25.78 -10.70
CA ILE A 404 24.83 -25.09 -9.40
C ILE A 404 26.20 -24.84 -8.76
N ARG A 405 27.11 -25.83 -8.78
CA ARG A 405 28.49 -25.66 -8.31
C ARG A 405 29.22 -24.55 -9.06
N ARG A 406 29.08 -24.48 -10.38
CA ARG A 406 29.65 -23.38 -11.19
C ARG A 406 29.07 -22.02 -10.82
N ASN A 407 27.78 -21.94 -10.48
CA ASN A 407 27.15 -20.70 -10.02
C ASN A 407 27.72 -20.24 -8.68
N TYR A 408 27.93 -21.15 -7.71
CA TYR A 408 28.59 -20.78 -6.46
C TYR A 408 30.03 -20.34 -6.66
N MET A 409 30.78 -21.06 -7.51
CA MET A 409 32.18 -20.74 -7.80
C MET A 409 32.37 -19.42 -8.57
N SER A 410 31.35 -18.96 -9.31
CA SER A 410 31.40 -17.66 -9.99
C SER A 410 31.18 -16.48 -9.05
N LEU A 411 30.67 -16.72 -7.83
CA LEU A 411 30.58 -15.70 -6.79
C LEU A 411 31.99 -15.43 -6.26
N THR A 412 32.57 -14.31 -6.68
CA THR A 412 33.93 -13.91 -6.32
C THR A 412 33.94 -12.60 -5.56
N LYS A 413 35.01 -12.38 -4.81
CA LYS A 413 35.34 -11.13 -4.12
C LYS A 413 36.80 -10.80 -4.32
N ARG A 414 37.17 -9.55 -4.09
CA ARG A 414 38.57 -9.14 -4.13
C ARG A 414 39.33 -9.62 -2.90
N SER A 415 40.59 -10.03 -3.10
CA SER A 415 41.50 -10.35 -2.00
C SER A 415 41.77 -9.12 -1.13
N PRO A 416 41.82 -9.24 0.21
CA PRO A 416 42.16 -8.13 1.09
C PRO A 416 43.52 -7.50 0.71
N GLY A 417 43.57 -6.18 0.53
CA GLY A 417 44.79 -5.42 0.21
C GLY A 417 45.23 -5.41 -1.26
N ALA A 418 44.44 -5.94 -2.19
CA ALA A 418 44.75 -5.89 -3.63
C ALA A 418 44.37 -4.54 -4.27
N ALA A 419 45.26 -3.97 -5.10
CA ALA A 419 45.02 -2.73 -5.85
C ALA A 419 43.79 -2.83 -6.79
N THR A 420 43.11 -1.71 -7.02
CA THR A 420 41.81 -1.61 -7.72
C THR A 420 41.79 -2.18 -9.16
N ASP A 421 42.93 -2.27 -9.84
CA ASP A 421 42.98 -2.51 -11.30
C ASP A 421 43.47 -3.91 -11.72
N SER A 422 43.64 -4.85 -10.80
CA SER A 422 44.12 -6.21 -11.09
C SER A 422 43.00 -7.24 -11.08
N LYS A 423 42.52 -7.67 -12.26
CA LYS A 423 41.60 -8.84 -12.42
C LYS A 423 42.16 -10.14 -11.82
N THR A 424 43.48 -10.21 -11.60
CA THR A 424 44.20 -11.35 -11.02
C THR A 424 44.06 -11.48 -9.50
N SER A 425 43.24 -10.65 -8.85
CA SER A 425 43.06 -10.61 -7.38
C SER A 425 41.72 -11.15 -6.86
N LEU A 426 40.85 -11.65 -7.74
CA LEU A 426 39.55 -12.22 -7.36
C LEU A 426 39.70 -13.62 -6.77
N VAL A 427 39.02 -13.86 -5.65
CA VAL A 427 38.95 -15.13 -4.95
C VAL A 427 37.49 -15.56 -4.78
N PRO A 428 37.18 -16.87 -4.73
CA PRO A 428 35.83 -17.33 -4.43
C PRO A 428 35.32 -16.79 -3.09
N ILE A 429 34.04 -16.42 -3.02
CA ILE A 429 33.40 -16.00 -1.76
C ILE A 429 33.31 -17.16 -0.78
N ILE A 430 33.04 -18.37 -1.28
CA ILE A 430 32.98 -19.62 -0.51
C ILE A 430 34.14 -20.52 -0.97
N PRO A 431 35.34 -20.37 -0.38
CA PRO A 431 36.54 -21.09 -0.83
C PRO A 431 36.45 -22.61 -0.68
N GLU A 432 35.55 -23.12 0.16
CA GLU A 432 35.31 -24.55 0.38
C GLU A 432 34.63 -25.23 -0.80
N ILE A 433 33.97 -24.45 -1.68
CA ILE A 433 33.35 -24.98 -2.90
C ILE A 433 34.39 -24.97 -4.02
N THR A 434 34.89 -26.16 -4.34
CA THR A 434 35.93 -26.42 -5.34
C THR A 434 35.37 -27.25 -6.50
N PRO A 435 36.08 -27.38 -7.64
CA PRO A 435 35.65 -28.30 -8.72
C PRO A 435 35.44 -29.75 -8.26
N GLN A 436 36.07 -30.17 -7.16
CA GLN A 436 36.00 -31.51 -6.59
C GLN A 436 34.93 -31.66 -5.50
N SER A 437 34.34 -30.56 -5.02
CA SER A 437 33.32 -30.61 -3.96
C SER A 437 32.05 -31.31 -4.47
N SER A 438 31.54 -32.28 -3.70
CA SER A 438 30.30 -33.01 -3.98
C SER A 438 29.08 -32.42 -3.28
N SER A 439 29.29 -31.65 -2.21
CA SER A 439 28.25 -30.94 -1.46
C SER A 439 28.85 -29.77 -0.67
N TYR A 440 27.98 -28.89 -0.18
CA TYR A 440 28.30 -27.84 0.78
C TYR A 440 27.14 -27.64 1.75
N THR A 441 27.42 -27.46 3.05
CA THR A 441 26.37 -27.30 4.07
C THR A 441 26.44 -25.92 4.70
N PHE A 442 25.36 -25.14 4.55
CA PHE A 442 25.15 -23.91 5.31
C PHE A 442 24.74 -24.25 6.74
N ARG A 443 25.26 -23.51 7.72
CA ARG A 443 25.01 -23.74 9.15
C ARG A 443 24.76 -22.43 9.88
N ALA A 444 23.73 -22.40 10.73
CA ALA A 444 23.47 -21.28 11.63
C ALA A 444 22.89 -21.78 12.97
N ALA A 445 23.45 -21.29 14.09
CA ALA A 445 23.12 -21.79 15.42
C ALA A 445 21.66 -21.48 15.82
N THR A 446 21.14 -20.32 15.45
CA THR A 446 19.77 -19.88 15.74
C THR A 446 18.77 -20.25 14.63
N GLY A 447 19.26 -20.73 13.49
CA GLY A 447 18.47 -21.04 12.30
C GLY A 447 18.93 -20.24 11.09
N LEU A 448 18.76 -20.80 9.88
CA LEU A 448 19.24 -20.20 8.64
C LEU A 448 18.47 -18.94 8.26
N LEU A 449 17.23 -18.75 8.75
CA LEU A 449 16.48 -17.51 8.54
C LEU A 449 17.17 -16.29 9.19
N ASP A 450 18.01 -16.50 10.21
CA ASP A 450 18.83 -15.45 10.83
C ASP A 450 20.19 -15.26 10.15
N ALA A 451 20.56 -16.15 9.22
CA ALA A 451 21.78 -15.98 8.44
C ALA A 451 21.54 -14.95 7.34
N THR A 452 22.37 -13.91 7.33
CA THR A 452 22.17 -12.67 6.56
C THR A 452 21.83 -12.91 5.08
N GLN A 453 22.46 -13.88 4.42
CA GLN A 453 22.20 -14.21 3.00
C GLN A 453 20.80 -14.77 2.73
N PHE A 454 20.17 -15.43 3.71
CA PHE A 454 18.80 -15.94 3.59
C PHE A 454 17.80 -14.94 4.16
N THR A 455 18.14 -14.25 5.25
CA THR A 455 17.30 -13.17 5.79
C THR A 455 16.99 -12.12 4.72
N GLN A 456 18.02 -11.69 3.97
CA GLN A 456 17.87 -10.66 2.95
C GLN A 456 16.94 -11.11 1.82
N THR A 457 17.15 -12.31 1.28
CA THR A 457 16.33 -12.84 0.19
C THR A 457 14.89 -13.08 0.64
N SER A 458 14.67 -13.61 1.85
CA SER A 458 13.32 -13.86 2.37
C SER A 458 12.53 -12.57 2.65
N LEU A 459 13.14 -11.53 3.22
CA LEU A 459 12.46 -10.25 3.50
C LEU A 459 11.99 -9.54 2.23
N ILE A 460 12.78 -9.63 1.15
CA ILE A 460 12.42 -9.10 -0.16
C ILE A 460 11.14 -9.74 -0.68
N LEU A 461 11.00 -11.05 -0.53
CA LEU A 461 9.83 -11.77 -1.02
C LEU A 461 8.55 -11.38 -0.28
N VAL A 462 8.63 -11.14 1.04
CA VAL A 462 7.49 -10.57 1.80
C VAL A 462 7.07 -9.23 1.19
N ALA A 463 8.03 -8.33 0.96
CA ALA A 463 7.74 -7.01 0.42
C ALA A 463 7.16 -7.05 -1.01
N LEU A 464 7.76 -7.84 -1.90
CA LEU A 464 7.30 -7.98 -3.27
C LEU A 464 5.93 -8.65 -3.35
N ALA A 465 5.68 -9.68 -2.54
CA ALA A 465 4.40 -10.36 -2.47
C ALA A 465 3.28 -9.43 -1.95
N ALA A 466 3.55 -8.63 -0.91
CA ALA A 466 2.62 -7.64 -0.38
C ALA A 466 2.25 -6.59 -1.45
N VAL A 467 3.24 -6.04 -2.14
CA VAL A 467 3.01 -5.03 -3.18
C VAL A 467 2.31 -5.63 -4.40
N ALA A 468 2.62 -6.88 -4.78
CA ALA A 468 1.92 -7.58 -5.85
C ALA A 468 0.43 -7.77 -5.52
N ASP A 469 0.10 -8.14 -4.28
CA ASP A 469 -1.29 -8.23 -3.81
C ASP A 469 -1.98 -6.86 -3.87
N MET A 470 -1.36 -5.82 -3.31
CA MET A 470 -1.90 -4.46 -3.30
C MET A 470 -2.12 -3.91 -4.71
N ARG A 471 -1.19 -4.17 -5.64
CA ARG A 471 -1.33 -3.79 -7.05
C ARG A 471 -2.48 -4.53 -7.72
N ALA A 472 -2.61 -5.83 -7.45
CA ALA A 472 -3.72 -6.62 -7.99
C ALA A 472 -5.08 -6.10 -7.52
N HIS A 473 -5.14 -5.43 -6.37
CA HIS A 473 -6.34 -4.76 -5.84
C HIS A 473 -6.44 -3.26 -6.22
N GLY A 474 -5.52 -2.74 -7.05
CA GLY A 474 -5.56 -1.35 -7.50
C GLY A 474 -5.24 -0.32 -6.41
N LEU A 475 -4.56 -0.72 -5.32
CA LEU A 475 -4.34 0.11 -4.12
C LEU A 475 -3.09 0.97 -4.18
N VAL A 476 -2.11 0.61 -5.02
CA VAL A 476 -0.81 1.28 -5.07
C VAL A 476 -0.88 2.57 -5.88
N GLN A 477 -0.62 3.70 -5.22
CA GLN A 477 -0.56 5.01 -5.87
C GLN A 477 0.66 5.11 -6.79
N LYS A 478 0.42 5.46 -8.06
CA LYS A 478 1.44 5.50 -9.12
C LYS A 478 2.57 6.49 -8.84
N ASP A 479 2.26 7.66 -8.30
CA ASP A 479 3.21 8.75 -8.07
C ASP A 479 3.68 8.82 -6.61
N ALA A 480 3.45 7.76 -5.83
CA ALA A 480 3.83 7.72 -4.43
C ALA A 480 5.35 7.81 -4.24
N MET A 481 5.74 8.51 -3.17
CA MET A 481 7.09 8.47 -2.66
C MET A 481 7.36 7.11 -2.01
N PHE A 482 8.62 6.69 -2.03
CA PHE A 482 9.04 5.47 -1.38
C PHE A 482 10.46 5.56 -0.86
N ALA A 483 10.67 4.90 0.27
CA ALA A 483 11.96 4.77 0.92
C ALA A 483 12.05 3.40 1.56
N GLY A 484 13.25 2.92 1.87
CA GLY A 484 13.38 1.68 2.60
C GLY A 484 14.60 1.70 3.50
N HIS A 485 14.44 1.19 4.71
CA HIS A 485 15.49 1.23 5.71
C HIS A 485 16.50 0.12 5.44
N SER A 486 17.76 0.48 5.16
CA SER A 486 18.83 -0.49 4.85
C SER A 486 18.44 -1.42 3.69
N LEU A 487 18.31 -2.74 3.93
CA LEU A 487 17.83 -3.73 2.97
C LEU A 487 16.49 -3.32 2.34
N GLY A 488 15.61 -2.65 3.10
CA GLY A 488 14.33 -2.18 2.59
C GLY A 488 14.47 -1.30 1.36
N GLU A 489 15.59 -0.62 1.14
CA GLU A 489 15.84 0.19 -0.06
C GLU A 489 15.78 -0.66 -1.34
N TYR A 490 16.31 -1.88 -1.30
CA TYR A 490 16.26 -2.85 -2.39
C TYR A 490 14.83 -3.33 -2.63
N CYS A 491 14.10 -3.60 -1.54
CA CYS A 491 12.68 -3.92 -1.60
C CYS A 491 11.88 -2.78 -2.24
N ALA A 492 12.14 -1.54 -1.84
CA ALA A 492 11.45 -0.36 -2.33
C ALA A 492 11.71 -0.10 -3.82
N LEU A 493 12.97 -0.21 -4.26
CA LEU A 493 13.35 -0.03 -5.67
C LEU A 493 12.76 -1.13 -6.56
N ALA A 494 12.73 -2.36 -6.10
CA ALA A 494 12.15 -3.47 -6.85
C ALA A 494 10.62 -3.39 -6.87
N ALA A 495 10.01 -3.13 -5.71
CA ALA A 495 8.58 -3.02 -5.57
C ALA A 495 8.05 -1.81 -6.33
N MET A 496 8.56 -0.60 -6.08
CA MET A 496 7.96 0.66 -6.53
C MET A 496 8.64 1.27 -7.76
N GLY A 497 9.95 1.04 -7.92
CA GLY A 497 10.77 1.60 -8.99
C GLY A 497 10.91 0.73 -10.24
N ASP A 498 10.44 -0.53 -10.19
CA ASP A 498 10.54 -1.53 -11.28
C ASP A 498 11.97 -1.69 -11.82
N ILE A 499 12.97 -1.61 -10.93
CA ILE A 499 14.39 -1.61 -11.31
C ILE A 499 14.95 -3.02 -11.53
N PHE A 500 14.39 -4.01 -10.84
CA PHE A 500 14.93 -5.37 -10.78
C PHE A 500 13.88 -6.39 -11.19
N SER A 501 14.31 -7.43 -11.93
CA SER A 501 13.56 -8.68 -11.91
C SER A 501 13.70 -9.36 -10.54
N ILE A 502 12.73 -10.21 -10.19
CA ILE A 502 12.76 -10.98 -8.93
C ILE A 502 14.07 -11.78 -8.83
N GLU A 503 14.46 -12.46 -9.91
CA GLU A 503 15.68 -13.28 -9.97
C GLU A 503 16.95 -12.43 -9.82
N GLY A 504 17.05 -11.31 -10.54
CA GLY A 504 18.21 -10.42 -10.47
C GLY A 504 18.38 -9.83 -9.07
N LEU A 505 17.28 -9.50 -8.40
CA LEU A 505 17.30 -9.00 -7.03
C LEU A 505 17.73 -10.07 -6.02
N LEU A 506 17.24 -11.31 -6.16
CA LEU A 506 17.65 -12.42 -5.33
C LEU A 506 19.14 -12.68 -5.46
N ASP A 507 19.68 -12.70 -6.69
CA ASP A 507 21.11 -12.85 -6.93
C ASP A 507 21.92 -11.74 -6.23
N ILE A 508 21.51 -10.48 -6.40
CA ILE A 508 22.18 -9.32 -5.79
C ILE A 508 22.18 -9.43 -4.27
N THR A 509 21.05 -9.78 -3.67
CA THR A 509 20.88 -9.72 -2.21
C THR A 509 21.41 -10.96 -1.50
N PHE A 510 21.37 -12.12 -2.16
CA PHE A 510 22.12 -13.30 -1.74
C PHE A 510 23.64 -13.01 -1.75
N TYR A 511 24.15 -12.43 -2.85
CA TYR A 511 25.54 -12.00 -2.94
C TYR A 511 25.90 -10.95 -1.88
N ARG A 512 25.03 -9.95 -1.68
CA ARG A 512 25.18 -8.90 -0.65
C ARG A 512 25.32 -9.50 0.75
N GLY A 513 24.49 -10.49 1.09
CA GLY A 513 24.60 -11.18 2.37
C GLY A 513 25.90 -11.95 2.54
N LEU A 514 26.36 -12.64 1.49
CA LEU A 514 27.62 -13.40 1.53
C LEU A 514 28.86 -12.49 1.58
N ILE A 515 28.91 -11.41 0.80
CA ILE A 515 30.06 -10.50 0.81
C ILE A 515 30.20 -9.80 2.17
N MET A 516 29.09 -9.39 2.78
CA MET A 516 29.07 -8.81 4.13
C MET A 516 29.65 -9.78 5.18
N GLN A 517 29.25 -11.05 5.12
CA GLN A 517 29.70 -12.07 6.06
C GLN A 517 31.18 -12.45 5.88
N THR A 518 31.64 -12.52 4.64
CA THR A 518 33.00 -12.97 4.32
C THR A 518 34.02 -11.83 4.28
N ALA A 519 33.59 -10.57 4.33
CA ALA A 519 34.48 -9.41 4.45
C ALA A 519 35.14 -9.30 5.83
N ILE A 520 34.57 -9.96 6.85
CA ILE A 520 35.02 -9.87 8.24
C ILE A 520 35.86 -11.10 8.60
N PRO A 521 37.10 -10.91 9.12
CA PRO A 521 37.89 -12.00 9.66
C PRO A 521 37.19 -12.69 10.83
N ARG A 522 37.23 -14.01 10.87
CA ARG A 522 36.61 -14.83 11.92
C ARG A 522 37.67 -15.70 12.60
N ASP A 523 37.51 -15.93 13.89
CA ASP A 523 38.36 -16.84 14.65
C ASP A 523 38.06 -18.32 14.32
N ALA A 524 38.83 -19.24 14.91
CA ALA A 524 38.66 -20.69 14.71
C ALA A 524 37.28 -21.23 15.18
N GLN A 525 36.53 -20.45 15.97
CA GLN A 525 35.17 -20.75 16.41
C GLN A 525 34.11 -20.01 15.57
N GLY A 526 34.52 -19.32 14.50
CA GLY A 526 33.63 -18.59 13.60
C GLY A 526 33.16 -17.25 14.15
N ARG A 527 33.73 -16.75 15.26
CA ARG A 527 33.31 -15.49 15.89
C ARG A 527 34.06 -14.31 15.27
N SER A 528 33.38 -13.17 15.20
CA SER A 528 33.93 -11.89 14.79
C SER A 528 34.25 -11.01 16.00
N GLU A 529 35.23 -10.10 15.86
CA GLU A 529 35.56 -9.10 16.87
C GLU A 529 34.64 -7.87 16.84
N PHE A 530 33.64 -7.86 15.93
CA PHE A 530 32.72 -6.74 15.72
C PHE A 530 31.34 -7.03 16.30
N GLY A 531 30.58 -5.94 16.50
CA GLY A 531 29.17 -6.02 16.87
C GLY A 531 28.43 -4.71 16.57
N MET A 532 27.19 -4.64 17.04
CA MET A 532 26.36 -3.45 16.96
C MET A 532 25.59 -3.23 18.25
N ALA A 533 25.31 -1.96 18.57
CA ALA A 533 24.51 -1.58 19.73
C ALA A 533 23.56 -0.44 19.38
N ALA A 534 22.31 -0.54 19.83
CA ALA A 534 21.36 0.55 19.80
C ALA A 534 21.58 1.48 21.01
N ILE A 535 21.50 2.77 20.79
CA ILE A 535 21.71 3.82 21.77
C ILE A 535 20.45 4.68 21.85
N ASP A 536 19.99 4.92 23.07
CA ASP A 536 18.88 5.82 23.39
C ASP A 536 19.41 7.01 24.22
N PRO A 537 19.81 8.12 23.55
CA PRO A 537 20.37 9.29 24.21
C PRO A 537 19.51 9.87 25.33
N SER A 538 18.18 9.76 25.22
CA SER A 538 17.24 10.26 26.22
C SER A 538 17.41 9.62 27.60
N ARG A 539 18.05 8.44 27.68
CA ARG A 539 18.33 7.73 28.94
C ARG A 539 19.59 8.22 29.66
N ILE A 540 20.42 9.03 29.02
CA ILE A 540 21.66 9.55 29.59
C ILE A 540 21.34 10.76 30.48
N GLY A 541 20.62 11.73 29.96
CA GLY A 541 20.20 12.93 30.68
C GLY A 541 19.55 13.98 29.78
N THR A 542 18.81 14.91 30.37
CA THR A 542 18.22 16.06 29.67
C THR A 542 19.33 16.95 29.12
N GLY A 543 19.40 17.12 27.79
CA GLY A 543 20.42 17.93 27.11
C GLY A 543 21.48 17.13 26.37
N PHE A 544 21.54 15.79 26.52
CA PHE A 544 22.45 14.96 25.72
C PHE A 544 21.95 14.90 24.27
N SER A 545 22.64 15.63 23.38
CA SER A 545 22.26 15.77 21.98
C SER A 545 22.91 14.73 21.06
N GLU A 546 22.49 14.69 19.79
CA GLU A 546 23.17 13.93 18.75
C GLU A 546 24.65 14.35 18.60
N SER A 547 24.91 15.67 18.67
CA SER A 547 26.28 16.19 18.60
C SER A 547 27.14 15.71 19.77
N ALA A 548 26.57 15.65 20.98
CA ALA A 548 27.25 15.09 22.16
C ALA A 548 27.60 13.60 21.96
N LEU A 549 26.70 12.80 21.37
CA LEU A 549 26.98 11.40 21.03
C LEU A 549 28.17 11.26 20.08
N LEU A 550 28.19 12.09 19.02
CA LEU A 550 29.25 12.05 18.03
C LEU A 550 30.61 12.43 18.64
N GLN A 551 30.65 13.47 19.48
CA GLN A 551 31.88 13.85 20.19
C GLN A 551 32.40 12.74 21.13
N VAL A 552 31.50 12.01 21.80
CA VAL A 552 31.89 10.83 22.60
C VAL A 552 32.51 9.74 21.74
N ILE A 553 31.91 9.44 20.58
CA ILE A 553 32.42 8.45 19.64
C ILE A 553 33.79 8.87 19.10
N ASP A 554 33.97 10.14 18.74
CA ASP A 554 35.24 10.69 18.25
C ASP A 554 36.34 10.59 19.33
N ALA A 555 36.04 10.94 20.58
CA ALA A 555 36.96 10.80 21.69
C ALA A 555 37.40 9.35 21.93
N ILE A 556 36.48 8.38 21.80
CA ILE A 556 36.80 6.95 21.91
C ILE A 556 37.67 6.51 20.73
N CYS A 557 37.35 6.91 19.50
CA CYS A 557 38.14 6.59 18.32
C CYS A 557 39.57 7.15 18.40
N ASN A 558 39.75 8.32 19.01
CA ASN A 558 41.06 8.93 19.23
C ASN A 558 41.89 8.20 20.30
N ALA A 559 41.24 7.61 21.31
CA ALA A 559 41.91 6.97 22.45
C ALA A 559 42.08 5.45 22.32
N SER A 560 41.24 4.77 21.53
CA SER A 560 41.22 3.31 21.41
C SER A 560 41.23 2.88 19.94
N PRO A 561 42.23 2.08 19.51
CA PRO A 561 42.27 1.58 18.15
C PRO A 561 41.10 0.64 17.88
N GLY A 562 40.38 0.86 16.80
CA GLY A 562 39.26 0.02 16.39
C GLY A 562 38.15 0.83 15.74
N LEU A 563 37.22 0.13 15.10
CA LEU A 563 36.03 0.75 14.54
C LEU A 563 35.07 1.17 15.67
N LEU A 564 34.51 2.37 15.57
CA LEU A 564 33.29 2.77 16.25
C LEU A 564 32.61 3.88 15.44
N GLN A 565 31.38 3.67 14.96
CA GLN A 565 30.66 4.62 14.13
C GLN A 565 29.16 4.52 14.35
N VAL A 566 28.44 5.65 14.27
CA VAL A 566 26.99 5.62 14.11
C VAL A 566 26.69 5.18 12.67
N VAL A 567 25.93 4.11 12.55
CA VAL A 567 25.59 3.47 11.27
C VAL A 567 24.10 3.55 10.94
N ASN A 568 23.25 3.83 11.93
CA ASN A 568 21.85 4.17 11.68
C ASN A 568 21.40 5.36 12.53
N TYR A 569 20.93 6.39 11.85
CA TYR A 569 20.29 7.56 12.44
C TYR A 569 18.78 7.33 12.36
N ASN A 570 18.16 6.70 13.36
CA ASN A 570 16.76 6.22 13.28
C ASN A 570 15.74 7.23 13.78
N VAL A 571 15.86 7.70 15.04
CA VAL A 571 14.91 8.63 15.66
C VAL A 571 15.69 9.66 16.45
N ARG A 572 15.48 10.95 16.13
CA ARG A 572 16.21 12.07 16.71
C ARG A 572 16.09 12.06 18.23
N GLY A 573 17.23 12.02 18.93
CA GLY A 573 17.30 12.02 20.40
C GLY A 573 16.88 10.71 21.10
N HIS A 574 16.40 9.69 20.36
CA HIS A 574 15.84 8.48 20.96
C HIS A 574 16.43 7.16 20.44
N GLN A 575 16.88 7.10 19.19
CA GLN A 575 17.36 5.85 18.62
C GLN A 575 18.45 6.07 17.58
N TYR A 576 19.64 5.61 17.93
CA TYR A 576 20.82 5.52 17.06
C TYR A 576 21.34 4.09 17.12
N VAL A 577 22.02 3.63 16.07
CA VAL A 577 22.73 2.35 16.11
C VAL A 577 24.19 2.60 15.80
N THR A 578 25.06 2.12 16.69
CA THR A 578 26.51 2.15 16.50
C THR A 578 27.04 0.78 16.15
N SER A 579 28.00 0.75 15.24
CA SER A 579 28.79 -0.44 14.93
C SER A 579 30.25 -0.21 15.28
N GLY A 580 30.93 -1.25 15.76
CA GLY A 580 32.32 -1.16 16.14
C GLY A 580 32.91 -2.49 16.56
N THR A 581 34.18 -2.45 16.98
CA THR A 581 34.79 -3.58 17.68
C THR A 581 34.09 -3.79 19.02
N LEU A 582 34.03 -5.04 19.48
CA LEU A 582 33.43 -5.39 20.78
C LEU A 582 34.08 -4.61 21.93
N VAL A 583 35.39 -4.32 21.81
CA VAL A 583 36.13 -3.45 22.74
C VAL A 583 35.56 -2.03 22.73
N ASN A 584 35.50 -1.36 21.57
CA ASN A 584 35.05 0.03 21.50
C ASN A 584 33.56 0.19 21.84
N LEU A 585 32.72 -0.82 21.56
CA LEU A 585 31.32 -0.84 22.00
C LEU A 585 31.20 -0.97 23.52
N ALA A 586 32.06 -1.77 24.16
CA ALA A 586 32.10 -1.89 25.61
C ALA A 586 32.58 -0.59 26.28
N VAL A 587 33.58 0.08 25.69
CA VAL A 587 34.05 1.41 26.13
C VAL A 587 32.93 2.43 25.99
N LEU A 588 32.26 2.49 24.84
CA LEU A 588 31.14 3.39 24.61
C LEU A 588 30.03 3.21 25.66
N ARG A 589 29.64 1.97 25.95
CA ARG A 589 28.68 1.67 27.01
C ARG A 589 29.14 2.23 28.36
N LEU A 590 30.38 1.96 28.77
CA LEU A 590 30.91 2.39 30.06
C LEU A 590 31.02 3.90 30.17
N VAL A 591 31.45 4.58 29.10
CA VAL A 591 31.52 6.05 29.05
C VAL A 591 30.12 6.66 29.16
N LEU A 592 29.13 6.13 28.44
CA LEU A 592 27.75 6.63 28.53
C LEU A 592 27.13 6.36 29.91
N ASP A 593 27.42 5.21 30.52
CA ASP A 593 26.97 4.90 31.88
C ASP A 593 27.60 5.86 32.91
N GLU A 594 28.87 6.21 32.75
CA GLU A 594 29.57 7.19 33.61
C GLU A 594 28.99 8.60 33.44
N ILE A 595 28.80 9.08 32.20
CA ILE A 595 28.16 10.38 31.92
C ILE A 595 26.76 10.42 32.53
N ALA A 596 26.00 9.33 32.42
CA ALA A 596 24.67 9.23 32.98
C ALA A 596 24.64 9.13 34.51
N SER A 597 25.79 8.91 35.16
CA SER A 597 25.97 8.86 36.62
C SER A 597 26.47 10.20 37.16
N VAL A 598 27.47 10.79 36.51
CA VAL A 598 28.15 12.04 36.94
C VAL A 598 27.43 13.30 36.47
N GLY A 599 26.63 13.20 35.40
CA GLY A 599 25.95 14.32 34.76
C GLY A 599 26.68 14.80 33.51
N LEU A 600 25.97 15.58 32.69
CA LEU A 600 26.52 16.19 31.47
C LEU A 600 27.64 17.19 31.84
N PRO A 601 28.83 17.10 31.20
CA PRO A 601 29.84 18.14 31.31
C PRO A 601 29.31 19.49 30.82
N ASN A 602 29.86 20.59 31.34
CA ASN A 602 29.55 21.94 30.84
C ASN A 602 30.07 22.11 29.40
N ASP A 603 29.34 22.85 28.56
CA ASP A 603 29.66 23.02 27.13
C ASP A 603 31.09 23.54 26.86
N ALA A 604 31.62 24.44 27.71
CA ALA A 604 32.94 25.04 27.51
C ALA A 604 34.12 24.05 27.65
N ASP A 605 33.94 22.98 28.43
CA ASP A 605 34.98 21.97 28.71
C ASP A 605 34.58 20.56 28.25
N PHE A 606 33.53 20.45 27.42
CA PHE A 606 32.89 19.17 27.10
C PHE A 606 33.87 18.16 26.49
N GLU A 607 34.60 18.53 25.43
CA GLU A 607 35.57 17.63 24.77
C GLU A 607 36.68 17.14 25.72
N SER A 608 37.21 18.04 26.55
CA SER A 608 38.27 17.70 27.51
C SER A 608 37.77 16.77 28.61
N SER A 609 36.55 16.99 29.08
CA SER A 609 35.89 16.18 30.10
C SER A 609 35.59 14.78 29.57
N ILE A 610 35.05 14.67 28.35
CA ILE A 610 34.80 13.38 27.70
C ILE A 610 36.11 12.61 27.50
N SER A 611 37.16 13.27 27.01
CA SER A 611 38.49 12.65 26.83
C SER A 611 39.08 12.12 28.15
N GLN A 612 38.86 12.84 29.25
CA GLN A 612 39.26 12.39 30.58
C GLN A 612 38.45 11.16 31.03
N ILE A 613 37.13 11.14 30.83
CA ILE A 613 36.27 9.99 31.15
C ILE A 613 36.70 8.75 30.35
N VAL A 614 36.92 8.91 29.04
CA VAL A 614 37.39 7.82 28.16
C VAL A 614 38.71 7.24 28.66
N SER A 615 39.67 8.11 29.01
CA SER A 615 40.96 7.69 29.56
C SER A 615 40.82 6.93 30.87
N GLN A 616 39.92 7.37 31.77
CA GLN A 616 39.65 6.71 33.04
C GLN A 616 38.98 5.33 32.86
N VAL A 617 38.08 5.20 31.88
CA VAL A 617 37.44 3.93 31.53
C VAL A 617 38.47 2.95 30.96
N LEU A 618 39.31 3.39 30.03
CA LEU A 618 40.35 2.56 29.40
C LEU A 618 41.44 2.12 30.39
N ALA A 619 41.72 2.90 31.43
CA ALA A 619 42.69 2.56 32.47
C ALA A 619 42.21 1.43 33.41
N LYS A 620 40.91 1.13 33.46
CA LYS A 620 40.32 0.08 34.30
C LYS A 620 40.13 -1.21 33.49
N PRO A 621 40.30 -2.40 34.09
CA PRO A 621 40.00 -3.66 33.41
C PRO A 621 38.49 -3.77 33.14
N PHE A 622 38.11 -4.09 31.90
CA PHE A 622 36.72 -4.32 31.50
C PHE A 622 36.59 -5.54 30.57
N SER A 623 35.37 -6.08 30.48
CA SER A 623 35.04 -7.15 29.54
C SER A 623 34.51 -6.58 28.23
N ALA A 624 34.99 -7.09 27.10
CA ALA A 624 34.49 -6.79 25.76
C ALA A 624 33.16 -7.52 25.43
N ALA A 625 32.62 -8.31 26.37
CA ALA A 625 31.35 -9.00 26.13
C ALA A 625 30.21 -7.99 25.88
N PRO A 626 29.30 -8.29 24.94
CA PRO A 626 28.16 -7.41 24.65
C PRO A 626 27.17 -7.44 25.82
N VAL A 627 27.26 -6.43 26.69
CA VAL A 627 26.41 -6.26 27.88
C VAL A 627 25.54 -5.01 27.73
N ARG A 628 24.31 -5.06 28.24
CA ARG A 628 23.41 -3.91 28.26
C ARG A 628 23.91 -2.83 29.24
N GLY A 629 23.85 -1.57 28.83
CA GLY A 629 24.07 -0.39 29.68
C GLY A 629 22.78 0.35 29.98
N LYS A 630 22.88 1.54 30.58
CA LYS A 630 21.75 2.43 30.88
C LYS A 630 21.09 2.96 29.60
N ALA A 631 21.91 3.42 28.66
CA ALA A 631 21.47 3.95 27.36
C ALA A 631 21.77 3.03 26.17
N THR A 632 22.51 1.95 26.38
CA THR A 632 23.04 1.09 25.30
C THR A 632 22.45 -0.32 25.35
N ILE A 633 21.98 -0.84 24.22
CA ILE A 633 21.43 -2.18 24.06
C ILE A 633 22.19 -2.91 22.94
N PRO A 634 22.99 -3.95 23.24
CA PRO A 634 23.68 -4.71 22.20
C PRO A 634 22.67 -5.47 21.32
N LEU A 635 22.87 -5.43 20.00
CA LEU A 635 22.07 -6.17 19.05
C LEU A 635 22.59 -7.62 18.98
N ARG A 636 21.77 -8.57 19.43
CA ARG A 636 22.17 -9.99 19.50
C ARG A 636 22.20 -10.61 18.11
N GLY A 637 23.18 -11.48 17.87
CA GLY A 637 23.30 -12.24 16.63
C GLY A 637 23.86 -11.46 15.43
N ILE A 638 24.18 -10.17 15.61
CA ILE A 638 24.81 -9.36 14.57
C ILE A 638 26.27 -9.15 14.93
N ASP A 639 27.15 -9.74 14.13
CA ASP A 639 28.60 -9.73 14.31
C ASP A 639 29.35 -9.16 13.10
N VAL A 640 28.63 -8.55 12.16
CA VAL A 640 29.16 -7.83 11.00
C VAL A 640 28.87 -6.34 11.17
N PRO A 641 29.84 -5.45 10.93
CA PRO A 641 29.67 -4.02 11.08
C PRO A 641 29.03 -3.37 9.86
N PHE A 642 27.73 -3.63 9.67
CA PHE A 642 26.97 -3.11 8.53
C PHE A 642 27.01 -1.57 8.45
N HIS A 643 26.95 -1.02 7.23
CA HIS A 643 26.89 0.43 6.97
C HIS A 643 28.09 1.23 7.52
N SER A 644 29.19 0.55 7.82
CA SER A 644 30.40 1.16 8.35
C SER A 644 31.52 1.18 7.33
N ARG A 645 32.53 2.01 7.58
CA ARG A 645 33.72 2.10 6.73
C ARG A 645 34.50 0.79 6.59
N GLN A 646 34.26 -0.18 7.48
CA GLN A 646 34.89 -1.51 7.43
C GLN A 646 34.54 -2.27 6.15
N LEU A 647 33.42 -1.94 5.51
CA LEU A 647 32.96 -2.60 4.28
C LEU A 647 33.32 -1.82 3.00
N LEU A 648 34.08 -0.71 3.09
CA LEU A 648 34.42 0.13 1.92
C LEU A 648 35.14 -0.66 0.81
N ASP A 649 36.03 -1.57 1.19
CA ASP A 649 36.79 -2.40 0.24
C ASP A 649 35.89 -3.31 -0.61
N SER A 650 34.68 -3.62 -0.12
CA SER A 650 33.70 -4.45 -0.83
C SER A 650 32.82 -3.65 -1.81
N VAL A 651 32.81 -2.31 -1.74
CA VAL A 651 31.94 -1.46 -2.54
C VAL A 651 32.21 -1.61 -4.04
N ALA A 652 33.48 -1.64 -4.45
CA ALA A 652 33.84 -1.72 -5.87
C ALA A 652 33.40 -3.04 -6.54
N GLU A 653 33.48 -4.14 -5.79
CA GLU A 653 33.03 -5.44 -6.27
C GLU A 653 31.50 -5.48 -6.34
N PHE A 654 30.84 -5.03 -5.28
CA PHE A 654 29.39 -5.00 -5.22
C PHE A 654 28.78 -4.10 -6.31
N ARG A 655 29.41 -2.95 -6.61
CA ARG A 655 29.10 -2.09 -7.76
C ARG A 655 29.14 -2.87 -9.08
N SER A 656 30.17 -3.69 -9.28
CA SER A 656 30.33 -4.48 -10.52
C SER A 656 29.17 -5.47 -10.68
N VAL A 657 28.75 -6.12 -9.59
CA VAL A 657 27.57 -7.00 -9.57
C VAL A 657 26.29 -6.22 -9.88
N LEU A 658 26.10 -5.03 -9.29
CA LEU A 658 24.93 -4.20 -9.57
C LEU A 658 24.82 -3.85 -11.06
N TYR A 659 25.90 -3.49 -11.73
CA TYR A 659 25.88 -3.20 -13.18
C TYR A 659 25.50 -4.39 -14.05
N THR A 660 25.64 -5.63 -13.57
CA THR A 660 25.17 -6.82 -14.32
C THR A 660 23.66 -6.92 -14.38
N LYS A 661 22.94 -6.27 -13.45
CA LYS A 661 21.46 -6.33 -13.34
C LYS A 661 20.79 -4.96 -13.49
N VAL A 662 21.50 -3.86 -13.26
CA VAL A 662 21.02 -2.47 -13.36
C VAL A 662 21.73 -1.78 -14.51
N ASN A 663 21.00 -1.43 -15.56
CA ASN A 663 21.57 -0.83 -16.76
C ASN A 663 20.58 0.16 -17.43
N CYS A 664 21.01 0.78 -18.52
CA CYS A 664 20.19 1.71 -19.31
C CYS A 664 18.97 1.06 -19.96
N ASP A 665 18.80 -0.24 -19.84
CA ASP A 665 17.63 -0.94 -20.33
C ASP A 665 16.59 -1.12 -19.22
N THR A 666 17.00 -1.53 -18.02
CA THR A 666 16.11 -1.85 -16.89
C THR A 666 15.62 -0.64 -16.11
N VAL A 667 16.37 0.47 -16.06
CA VAL A 667 16.00 1.63 -15.24
C VAL A 667 15.05 2.56 -15.98
N SER A 668 14.02 3.08 -15.32
CA SER A 668 13.20 4.19 -15.82
C SER A 668 13.34 5.41 -14.89
N PRO A 669 14.13 6.44 -15.26
CA PRO A 669 14.41 7.57 -14.37
C PRO A 669 13.16 8.29 -13.84
N ASP A 670 12.09 8.35 -14.63
CA ASP A 670 10.83 8.99 -14.23
C ASP A 670 10.11 8.25 -13.09
N LEU A 671 10.38 6.95 -12.88
CA LEU A 671 9.84 6.21 -11.74
C LEU A 671 10.57 6.50 -10.43
N LEU A 672 11.79 7.07 -10.52
CA LEU A 672 12.63 7.39 -9.37
C LEU A 672 12.57 8.89 -9.02
N PHE A 673 12.49 9.74 -10.05
CA PHE A 673 12.56 11.20 -9.93
C PHE A 673 11.58 11.72 -8.89
N ARG A 674 12.13 12.32 -7.83
CA ARG A 674 11.41 12.88 -6.67
C ARG A 674 10.49 11.92 -5.91
N ARG A 675 10.56 10.63 -6.21
CA ARG A 675 9.77 9.56 -5.56
C ARG A 675 10.64 8.70 -4.65
N TYR A 676 11.81 8.32 -5.14
CA TYR A 676 12.77 7.50 -4.39
C TYR A 676 13.58 8.35 -3.42
N ILE A 677 13.63 7.97 -2.13
CA ILE A 677 14.51 8.60 -1.14
C ILE A 677 15.62 7.59 -0.73
N PRO A 678 16.88 7.79 -1.14
CA PRO A 678 17.99 6.90 -0.80
C PRO A 678 18.44 7.04 0.66
N ASN A 679 18.92 5.96 1.29
CA ASN A 679 19.46 6.02 2.65
C ASN A 679 20.73 6.87 2.79
N LEU A 680 21.53 6.95 1.71
CA LEU A 680 22.81 7.68 1.72
C LEU A 680 22.63 9.19 1.84
N THR A 681 21.70 9.75 1.04
CA THR A 681 21.51 11.20 0.89
C THR A 681 20.28 11.69 1.64
N ALA A 682 19.24 10.85 1.80
CA ALA A 682 17.95 11.20 2.40
C ALA A 682 17.27 12.42 1.76
N VAL A 683 17.51 12.61 0.45
CA VAL A 683 16.89 13.64 -0.39
C VAL A 683 16.18 12.91 -1.55
N PRO A 684 15.01 13.39 -2.03
CA PRO A 684 14.35 12.77 -3.17
C PRO A 684 15.25 12.74 -4.41
N PHE A 685 15.38 11.56 -5.02
CA PHE A 685 16.31 11.28 -6.11
C PHE A 685 16.12 12.25 -7.29
N GLU A 686 17.21 12.90 -7.69
CA GLU A 686 17.24 13.82 -8.82
C GLU A 686 18.54 13.64 -9.61
N VAL A 687 18.46 13.74 -10.94
CA VAL A 687 19.65 13.66 -11.82
C VAL A 687 20.11 15.09 -12.11
N THR A 688 20.93 15.64 -11.22
CA THR A 688 21.51 16.99 -11.33
C THR A 688 22.95 16.99 -10.88
N GLN A 689 23.72 17.99 -11.34
CA GLN A 689 25.11 18.18 -10.91
C GLN A 689 25.21 18.25 -9.37
N GLY A 690 24.36 19.07 -8.75
CA GLY A 690 24.34 19.23 -7.28
C GLY A 690 24.04 17.92 -6.53
N TYR A 691 23.26 17.01 -7.12
CA TYR A 691 23.04 15.69 -6.52
C TYR A 691 24.31 14.83 -6.59
N PHE A 692 25.03 14.84 -7.72
CA PHE A 692 26.32 14.15 -7.83
C PHE A 692 27.38 14.73 -6.89
N GLU A 693 27.42 16.06 -6.71
CA GLU A 693 28.30 16.72 -5.74
C GLU A 693 28.01 16.25 -4.31
N MET A 694 26.72 16.14 -3.94
CA MET A 694 26.30 15.61 -2.63
C MET A 694 26.74 14.16 -2.43
N VAL A 695 26.55 13.30 -3.44
CA VAL A 695 27.00 11.89 -3.38
C VAL A 695 28.52 11.80 -3.29
N HIS A 696 29.25 12.59 -4.08
CA HIS A 696 30.71 12.61 -4.05
C HIS A 696 31.22 13.09 -2.68
N ALA A 697 30.65 14.15 -2.12
CA ALA A 697 31.01 14.65 -0.79
C ALA A 697 30.78 13.60 0.32
N ALA A 698 29.73 12.79 0.21
CA ALA A 698 29.41 11.75 1.18
C ALA A 698 30.27 10.47 1.03
N THR A 699 30.84 10.20 -0.15
CA THR A 699 31.40 8.87 -0.48
C THR A 699 32.84 8.87 -0.99
N GLY A 700 33.31 9.99 -1.53
CA GLY A 700 34.55 10.04 -2.32
C GLY A 700 34.49 9.19 -3.60
N SER A 701 33.29 8.92 -4.14
CA SER A 701 33.12 8.05 -5.30
C SER A 701 33.98 8.48 -6.50
N PRO A 702 34.81 7.57 -7.08
CA PRO A 702 35.57 7.87 -8.29
C PRO A 702 34.66 8.03 -9.50
N VAL A 703 33.55 7.28 -9.56
CA VAL A 703 32.56 7.38 -10.65
C VAL A 703 31.86 8.75 -10.63
N ALA A 704 31.46 9.20 -9.44
CA ALA A 704 30.87 10.53 -9.29
C ALA A 704 31.89 11.63 -9.63
N SER A 705 33.15 11.47 -9.21
CA SER A 705 34.22 12.41 -9.55
C SER A 705 34.46 12.52 -11.06
N GLU A 706 34.48 11.40 -11.77
CA GLU A 706 34.65 11.36 -13.23
C GLU A 706 33.48 12.05 -13.94
N ILE A 707 32.24 11.75 -13.53
CA ILE A 707 31.04 12.39 -14.07
C ILE A 707 31.05 13.91 -13.83
N LEU A 708 31.40 14.35 -12.62
CA LEU A 708 31.47 15.78 -12.29
C LEU A 708 32.55 16.50 -13.11
N SER A 709 33.70 15.85 -13.35
CA SER A 709 34.77 16.44 -14.16
C SER A 709 34.41 16.61 -15.64
N SER A 710 33.43 15.84 -16.11
CA SER A 710 32.96 15.84 -17.51
C SER A 710 31.55 16.41 -17.66
N TRP A 711 31.00 17.03 -16.62
CA TRP A 711 29.64 17.55 -16.63
C TRP A 711 29.48 18.73 -17.59
N THR A 712 28.41 18.73 -18.37
CA THR A 712 28.01 19.83 -19.24
C THR A 712 26.55 20.19 -18.99
N ASP A 713 26.19 21.47 -19.09
CA ASP A 713 24.82 21.93 -18.83
C ASP A 713 23.78 21.28 -19.76
N ASP A 714 24.18 20.95 -21.00
CA ASP A 714 23.32 20.33 -22.02
C ASP A 714 23.17 18.79 -21.83
N ALA A 715 23.90 18.16 -20.91
CA ALA A 715 23.89 16.69 -20.73
C ALA A 715 22.49 16.14 -20.42
N LEU A 716 21.63 16.94 -19.79
CA LEU A 716 20.26 16.57 -19.43
C LEU A 716 19.24 16.73 -20.58
N GLU A 717 19.60 17.44 -21.65
CA GLU A 717 18.74 17.59 -22.83
C GLU A 717 18.70 16.31 -23.65
N ASN A 718 19.77 15.50 -23.61
CA ASN A 718 19.85 14.20 -24.26
C ASN A 718 19.21 13.10 -23.38
N PRO A 719 18.09 12.48 -23.79
CA PRO A 719 17.42 11.46 -22.97
C PRO A 719 18.28 10.21 -22.70
N ALA A 720 19.15 9.83 -23.63
CA ALA A 720 20.03 8.68 -23.47
C ALA A 720 21.11 8.95 -22.41
N GLU A 721 21.67 10.16 -22.44
CA GLU A 721 22.69 10.58 -21.48
C GLU A 721 22.10 10.78 -20.08
N LYS A 722 20.95 11.46 -19.98
CA LYS A 722 20.19 11.56 -18.72
C LYS A 722 19.92 10.18 -18.11
N LYS A 723 19.59 9.19 -18.94
CA LYS A 723 19.39 7.81 -18.50
C LYS A 723 20.68 7.16 -18.01
N ARG A 724 21.79 7.34 -18.72
CA ARG A 724 23.12 6.85 -18.31
C ARG A 724 23.53 7.42 -16.95
N LEU A 725 23.35 8.74 -16.77
CA LEU A 725 23.63 9.43 -15.51
C LEU A 725 22.72 8.91 -14.38
N ALA A 726 21.42 8.71 -14.64
CA ALA A 726 20.49 8.14 -13.66
C ALA A 726 20.93 6.75 -13.17
N VAL A 727 21.35 5.87 -14.11
CA VAL A 727 21.85 4.53 -13.79
C VAL A 727 23.12 4.61 -12.96
N ALA A 728 24.09 5.44 -13.37
CA ALA A 728 25.33 5.61 -12.63
C ALA A 728 25.08 6.10 -11.20
N LEU A 729 24.22 7.11 -11.05
CA LEU A 729 23.86 7.65 -9.75
C LEU A 729 23.16 6.62 -8.87
N LEU A 730 22.19 5.88 -9.42
CA LEU A 730 21.48 4.82 -8.70
C LEU A 730 22.44 3.72 -8.21
N VAL A 731 23.35 3.26 -9.07
CA VAL A 731 24.33 2.24 -8.71
C VAL A 731 25.28 2.75 -7.63
N GLU A 732 25.75 4.00 -7.70
CA GLU A 732 26.60 4.57 -6.65
C GLU A 732 25.88 4.67 -5.30
N LEU A 733 24.62 5.13 -5.29
CA LEU A 733 23.80 5.18 -4.08
C LEU A 733 23.68 3.80 -3.43
N MET A 734 23.35 2.78 -4.22
CA MET A 734 23.16 1.41 -3.74
C MET A 734 24.48 0.74 -3.32
N ALA A 735 25.56 0.98 -4.05
CA ALA A 735 26.87 0.39 -3.77
C ALA A 735 27.45 0.94 -2.46
N TYR A 736 27.40 2.26 -2.27
CA TYR A 736 27.92 2.89 -1.06
C TYR A 736 27.03 2.68 0.16
N GLN A 737 25.74 2.36 -0.01
CA GLN A 737 24.88 1.95 1.10
C GLN A 737 25.49 0.80 1.93
N LEU A 738 26.30 -0.09 1.32
CA LEU A 738 26.99 -1.18 2.02
C LEU A 738 27.88 -0.65 3.18
N ALA A 739 28.51 0.50 2.97
CA ALA A 739 29.58 1.04 3.81
C ALA A 739 29.30 2.46 4.34
N ALA A 740 28.09 2.98 4.13
CA ALA A 740 27.68 4.31 4.55
C ALA A 740 26.48 4.26 5.51
N PRO A 741 26.40 5.16 6.51
CA PRO A 741 25.32 5.18 7.49
C PRO A 741 23.95 5.46 6.88
N VAL A 742 22.91 4.84 7.44
CA VAL A 742 21.51 5.07 7.10
C VAL A 742 21.00 6.38 7.72
N GLN A 743 20.60 7.35 6.88
CA GLN A 743 20.14 8.69 7.27
C GLN A 743 18.61 8.77 7.52
N TRP A 744 18.04 7.86 8.31
CA TRP A 744 16.57 7.72 8.44
C TRP A 744 15.85 8.89 9.13
N ILE A 745 16.52 9.62 10.04
CA ILE A 745 16.00 10.86 10.62
C ILE A 745 15.70 11.86 9.49
N LYS A 746 16.65 12.08 8.57
CA LYS A 746 16.48 12.99 7.43
C LYS A 746 15.41 12.51 6.45
N THR A 747 15.31 11.19 6.25
CA THR A 747 14.23 10.60 5.44
C THR A 747 12.86 10.93 6.02
N GLN A 748 12.68 10.82 7.34
CA GLN A 748 11.44 11.20 8.01
C GLN A 748 11.19 12.71 7.95
N ASP A 749 12.22 13.54 8.13
CA ASP A 749 12.11 15.00 7.99
C ASP A 749 11.61 15.38 6.57
N CYS A 750 12.09 14.68 5.53
CA CYS A 750 11.62 14.85 4.16
C CYS A 750 10.14 14.44 4.00
N LEU A 751 9.75 13.27 4.52
CA LEU A 751 8.40 12.74 4.38
C LEU A 751 7.35 13.58 5.12
N PHE A 752 7.64 13.99 6.36
CA PHE A 752 6.69 14.69 7.23
C PHE A 752 6.76 16.22 7.11
N GLY A 753 7.93 16.76 6.77
CA GLY A 753 8.14 18.21 6.66
C GLY A 753 7.96 18.75 5.25
N ILE A 754 8.71 18.22 4.28
CA ILE A 754 8.77 18.80 2.92
C ILE A 754 7.66 18.26 2.02
N ALA A 755 7.38 16.97 2.10
CA ALA A 755 6.47 16.29 1.19
C ALA A 755 5.00 16.29 1.65
N GLU A 756 4.72 16.71 2.89
CA GLU A 756 3.38 16.73 3.49
C GLU A 756 2.60 15.41 3.30
N VAL A 757 3.30 14.28 3.42
CA VAL A 757 2.69 12.95 3.29
C VAL A 757 1.58 12.80 4.31
N GLN A 758 0.40 12.36 3.87
CA GLN A 758 -0.75 12.15 4.74
C GLN A 758 -0.83 10.72 5.28
N ARG A 759 -0.22 9.77 4.58
CA ARG A 759 -0.26 8.35 4.95
C ARG A 759 1.09 7.69 4.71
N ILE A 760 1.63 7.01 5.72
CA ILE A 760 2.74 6.08 5.55
C ILE A 760 2.18 4.65 5.58
N VAL A 761 2.54 3.87 4.57
CA VAL A 761 2.29 2.42 4.55
C VAL A 761 3.62 1.70 4.68
N GLU A 762 3.85 1.06 5.82
CA GLU A 762 4.99 0.18 6.06
C GLU A 762 4.73 -1.21 5.49
N ILE A 763 5.71 -1.69 4.71
CA ILE A 763 5.74 -3.02 4.11
C ILE A 763 6.95 -3.77 4.66
N GLY A 764 6.66 -4.83 5.40
CA GLY A 764 7.63 -5.71 6.03
C GLY A 764 6.93 -6.56 7.10
N PRO A 765 7.57 -7.59 7.68
CA PRO A 765 6.87 -8.52 8.58
C PRO A 765 6.32 -7.89 9.87
N SER A 766 6.83 -6.73 10.28
CA SER A 766 6.46 -6.09 11.54
C SER A 766 6.52 -4.56 11.42
N PRO A 767 5.73 -3.80 12.22
CA PRO A 767 5.60 -2.35 12.09
C PRO A 767 6.74 -1.58 12.77
N VAL A 768 7.98 -1.84 12.35
CA VAL A 768 9.18 -1.26 12.95
C VAL A 768 9.31 0.22 12.59
N LEU A 769 9.12 0.57 11.33
CA LEU A 769 9.25 1.93 10.80
C LEU A 769 8.08 2.82 11.23
N CYS A 770 6.86 2.29 11.31
CA CYS A 770 5.72 2.96 11.94
C CYS A 770 6.01 3.28 13.41
N GLY A 771 6.64 2.35 14.15
CA GLY A 771 7.07 2.61 15.52
C GLY A 771 8.14 3.71 15.65
N MET A 772 9.03 3.83 14.66
CA MET A 772 10.00 4.94 14.59
C MET A 772 9.31 6.26 14.25
N ALA A 773 8.42 6.25 13.25
CA ALA A 773 7.64 7.40 12.81
C ALA A 773 6.76 7.98 13.92
N ASP A 774 6.06 7.12 14.69
CA ASP A 774 5.24 7.56 15.82
C ASP A 774 6.06 8.34 16.85
N LYS A 775 7.27 7.89 17.17
CA LYS A 775 8.17 8.61 18.08
C LYS A 775 8.63 9.94 17.48
N THR A 776 8.91 9.98 16.18
CA THR A 776 9.29 11.20 15.47
C THR A 776 8.15 12.23 15.49
N LEU A 777 6.92 11.82 15.19
CA LEU A 777 5.74 12.70 15.13
C LEU A 777 5.32 13.26 16.50
N ARG A 778 5.68 12.60 17.61
CA ARG A 778 5.51 13.16 18.97
C ARG A 778 6.39 14.37 19.26
N ASN A 779 7.39 14.66 18.42
CA ASN A 779 8.19 15.86 18.54
C ASN A 779 7.33 17.11 18.23
N PRO A 780 7.37 18.18 19.06
CA PRO A 780 6.60 19.40 18.83
C PRO A 780 6.80 20.02 17.44
N SER A 781 7.96 19.78 16.81
CA SER A 781 8.27 20.24 15.45
C SER A 781 7.29 19.69 14.39
N PHE A 782 6.59 18.59 14.68
CA PHE A 782 5.61 17.96 13.80
C PHE A 782 4.18 18.02 14.35
N ALA A 783 3.89 18.88 15.33
CA ALA A 783 2.56 18.98 15.95
C ALA A 783 1.43 19.36 14.97
N HIS A 784 1.77 19.87 13.78
CA HIS A 784 0.84 20.24 12.71
C HIS A 784 0.63 19.12 11.68
N SER A 785 1.43 18.04 11.72
CA SER A 785 1.37 16.95 10.75
C SER A 785 0.32 15.91 11.18
N SER A 786 -0.76 15.79 10.42
CA SER A 786 -1.76 14.71 10.57
C SER A 786 -1.44 13.54 9.64
N VAL A 787 -0.52 12.67 10.06
CA VAL A 787 -0.06 11.53 9.24
C VAL A 787 -0.58 10.21 9.80
N SER A 788 -1.30 9.44 8.99
CA SER A 788 -1.72 8.08 9.33
C SER A 788 -0.56 7.09 9.13
N LEU A 789 -0.22 6.34 10.18
CA LEU A 789 0.84 5.33 10.15
C LEU A 789 0.24 3.93 10.06
N LEU A 790 0.35 3.29 8.90
CA LEU A 790 -0.31 2.02 8.60
C LEU A 790 0.72 0.93 8.29
N HIS A 791 0.48 -0.26 8.80
CA HIS A 791 1.26 -1.45 8.47
C HIS A 791 0.43 -2.39 7.58
N PHE A 792 1.01 -2.86 6.48
CA PHE A 792 0.28 -3.54 5.39
C PHE A 792 -0.59 -4.73 5.85
N GLU A 793 -0.16 -5.46 6.88
CA GLU A 793 -0.88 -6.61 7.43
C GLU A 793 -1.77 -6.25 8.64
N ARG A 794 -1.33 -5.31 9.49
CA ARG A 794 -2.06 -4.99 10.73
C ARG A 794 -3.22 -4.03 10.48
N ASN A 795 -3.08 -3.19 9.47
CA ASN A 795 -4.07 -2.23 9.01
C ASN A 795 -4.61 -2.64 7.63
N ARG A 796 -4.71 -3.96 7.38
CA ARG A 796 -5.15 -4.48 6.07
C ARG A 796 -6.53 -3.93 5.72
N ASP A 797 -7.46 -3.92 6.66
CA ASP A 797 -8.84 -3.46 6.40
C ASP A 797 -8.87 -1.99 5.98
N GLU A 798 -8.13 -1.12 6.68
CA GLU A 798 -8.01 0.30 6.32
C GLU A 798 -7.33 0.52 4.95
N ILE A 799 -6.25 -0.22 4.65
CA ILE A 799 -5.51 -0.09 3.38
C ILE A 799 -6.33 -0.63 2.20
N TYR A 800 -7.10 -1.70 2.42
CA TYR A 800 -7.91 -2.37 1.40
C TYR A 800 -9.34 -1.80 1.33
N TYR A 801 -9.67 -0.84 2.21
CA TYR A 801 -10.99 -0.24 2.34
C TYR A 801 -12.09 -1.28 2.63
N VAL A 802 -11.77 -2.29 3.44
CA VAL A 802 -12.73 -3.24 3.98
C VAL A 802 -13.37 -2.59 5.20
N HIS A 803 -14.68 -2.33 5.12
CA HIS A 803 -15.46 -1.81 6.25
C HIS A 803 -16.48 -2.86 6.65
N THR A 804 -16.51 -3.21 7.94
CA THR A 804 -17.58 -4.06 8.48
C THR A 804 -18.84 -3.21 8.73
N ALA A 805 -20.03 -3.82 8.64
CA ALA A 805 -21.30 -3.10 8.80
C ALA A 805 -21.43 -2.34 10.14
N GLU A 806 -20.65 -2.70 11.17
CA GLU A 806 -20.61 -2.03 12.49
C GLU A 806 -19.69 -0.79 12.51
N GLU A 807 -18.64 -0.71 11.68
CA GLU A 807 -17.69 0.42 11.69
C GLU A 807 -18.29 1.73 11.17
N VAL A 808 -19.34 1.64 10.36
CA VAL A 808 -20.15 2.80 9.91
C VAL A 808 -20.85 3.49 11.08
N GLU A 809 -21.11 2.77 12.18
CA GLU A 809 -21.70 3.35 13.40
C GLU A 809 -20.66 3.88 14.40
N VAL A 810 -19.42 3.36 14.42
CA VAL A 810 -18.39 3.75 15.41
C VAL A 810 -17.57 4.97 14.99
N ALA A 811 -17.40 5.23 13.67
CA ALA A 811 -16.78 6.48 13.18
C ALA A 811 -17.53 7.75 13.60
N VAL A 812 -18.75 7.59 14.14
CA VAL A 812 -19.63 8.64 14.66
C VAL A 812 -19.09 9.28 15.96
N GLU A 813 -18.20 8.63 16.73
CA GLU A 813 -17.80 9.12 18.05
C GLU A 813 -16.43 9.83 18.13
N THR A 814 -15.53 9.71 17.14
CA THR A 814 -14.11 10.09 17.33
C THR A 814 -13.59 11.29 16.53
N THR A 815 -14.43 12.08 15.85
CA THR A 815 -13.97 13.32 15.21
C THR A 815 -14.26 14.55 16.08
N SER A 816 -13.20 15.02 16.76
CA SER A 816 -13.16 16.20 17.62
C SER A 816 -13.47 17.52 16.89
N THR A 817 -14.31 18.36 17.50
CA THR A 817 -14.69 19.71 17.07
C THR A 817 -13.80 20.79 17.70
N PRO A 818 -13.46 21.89 17.00
CA PRO A 818 -12.97 23.10 17.64
C PRO A 818 -14.13 23.93 18.19
N SER A 819 -13.92 24.47 19.37
CA SER A 819 -14.88 25.24 20.18
C SER A 819 -15.05 26.67 19.67
N THR A 820 -16.29 27.11 19.43
CA THR A 820 -16.68 28.51 19.60
C THR A 820 -18.12 28.63 20.08
N SER A 821 -18.29 29.58 20.99
CA SER A 821 -19.44 29.84 21.86
C SER A 821 -20.51 30.68 21.17
N ALA A 822 -21.79 30.30 21.26
CA ALA A 822 -22.91 31.23 21.04
C ALA A 822 -24.23 30.80 21.72
N VAL A 823 -24.59 31.60 22.73
CA VAL A 823 -25.92 32.07 23.21
C VAL A 823 -27.19 31.30 22.81
N VAL A 824 -27.91 30.86 23.86
CA VAL A 824 -29.30 30.35 23.85
C VAL A 824 -30.31 31.50 23.85
N PRO A 825 -31.44 31.39 23.13
CA PRO A 825 -32.72 31.54 23.82
C PRO A 825 -33.76 30.47 23.47
N SER A 826 -34.80 30.45 24.29
CA SER A 826 -35.59 29.32 24.76
C SER A 826 -37.00 29.17 24.17
N ALA A 827 -37.48 27.91 24.15
CA ALA A 827 -38.86 27.41 24.35
C ALA A 827 -39.90 27.53 23.20
N PRO A 828 -41.03 26.78 23.22
CA PRO A 828 -41.39 25.55 23.97
C PRO A 828 -41.97 24.39 23.11
N ALA A 829 -42.14 23.25 23.77
CA ALA A 829 -42.76 22.01 23.29
C ALA A 829 -44.28 22.09 23.11
N ALA A 830 -44.82 21.29 22.19
CA ALA A 830 -46.19 20.76 22.24
C ALA A 830 -46.28 19.41 21.50
N GLN A 831 -46.96 18.47 22.15
CA GLN A 831 -47.24 17.08 21.76
C GLN A 831 -48.37 17.00 20.72
N THR A 832 -48.43 15.90 19.95
CA THR A 832 -49.66 15.17 19.54
C THR A 832 -49.22 13.92 18.77
N GLU A 833 -49.44 12.72 19.32
CA GLU A 833 -50.57 11.81 19.09
C GLU A 833 -50.37 10.84 17.92
N GLN A 834 -50.47 9.56 18.26
CA GLN A 834 -50.36 8.39 17.40
C GLN A 834 -51.69 7.63 17.51
N PRO A 835 -52.30 7.19 16.40
CA PRO A 835 -52.91 5.86 16.45
C PRO A 835 -52.74 5.01 15.17
N ALA A 836 -52.33 3.77 15.43
CA ALA A 836 -52.84 2.49 14.94
C ALA A 836 -53.06 2.21 13.44
N ALA A 837 -52.39 1.16 12.94
CA ALA A 837 -53.02 0.08 12.17
C ALA A 837 -52.17 -1.20 12.21
N SER A 838 -52.85 -2.33 12.46
CA SER A 838 -52.32 -3.69 12.64
C SER A 838 -51.89 -4.39 11.32
N PRO A 839 -51.02 -5.43 11.39
CA PRO A 839 -50.52 -6.16 10.21
C PRO A 839 -51.35 -7.42 9.89
N VAL A 840 -51.35 -7.83 8.61
CA VAL A 840 -51.85 -9.14 8.14
C VAL A 840 -50.70 -9.96 7.53
N GLN A 841 -50.32 -10.98 8.29
CA GLN A 841 -49.80 -12.33 7.96
C GLN A 841 -49.15 -12.65 6.59
N ALA A 842 -47.98 -13.29 6.68
CA ALA A 842 -47.57 -14.41 5.82
C ALA A 842 -47.16 -15.60 6.70
N GLN A 843 -47.64 -16.79 6.35
CA GLN A 843 -47.64 -18.03 7.14
C GLN A 843 -46.28 -18.72 7.25
N ALA A 844 -46.00 -19.27 8.44
CA ALA A 844 -44.94 -20.25 8.71
C ALA A 844 -45.50 -21.68 8.68
N SER A 845 -44.70 -22.63 8.20
CA SER A 845 -44.93 -24.07 8.27
C SER A 845 -44.54 -24.65 9.64
N ALA A 846 -45.36 -25.61 10.11
CA ALA A 846 -45.25 -26.40 11.34
C ALA A 846 -43.86 -27.05 11.56
N GLY A 847 -43.38 -27.38 12.76
CA GLY A 847 -43.94 -27.38 14.11
C GLY A 847 -43.21 -28.47 14.92
N VAL A 848 -42.62 -28.13 16.07
CA VAL A 848 -42.29 -29.08 17.14
C VAL A 848 -42.53 -28.37 18.47
N SER A 849 -43.47 -28.89 19.25
CA SER A 849 -43.78 -28.45 20.62
C SER A 849 -42.73 -28.94 21.60
N SER A 850 -42.14 -28.04 22.38
CA SER A 850 -41.52 -28.38 23.67
C SER A 850 -42.00 -27.39 24.73
N GLY A 851 -42.35 -27.90 25.91
CA GLY A 851 -43.04 -27.17 26.97
C GLY A 851 -42.25 -25.96 27.47
N ALA A 852 -42.96 -24.95 27.98
CA ALA A 852 -42.36 -23.81 28.63
C ALA A 852 -41.44 -24.27 29.77
N SER A 853 -40.13 -24.19 29.54
CA SER A 853 -39.11 -24.42 30.56
C SER A 853 -39.36 -23.46 31.72
N ALA A 854 -39.35 -23.96 32.96
CA ALA A 854 -39.37 -23.13 34.14
C ALA A 854 -38.19 -22.15 34.08
N ALA A 855 -38.46 -20.85 34.26
CA ALA A 855 -37.43 -19.82 34.20
C ALA A 855 -36.32 -20.14 35.22
N ILE A 856 -35.08 -20.25 34.74
CA ILE A 856 -33.92 -20.53 35.59
C ILE A 856 -33.40 -19.19 36.10
N ASP A 857 -33.24 -19.06 37.42
CA ASP A 857 -32.75 -17.82 38.07
C ASP A 857 -31.48 -17.30 37.39
N ASP A 858 -31.49 -16.07 36.87
CA ASP A 858 -30.34 -15.46 36.19
C ASP A 858 -29.26 -15.09 37.22
N VAL A 859 -28.10 -15.74 37.14
CA VAL A 859 -27.00 -15.59 38.11
C VAL A 859 -25.81 -14.93 37.42
N PRO A 860 -25.15 -13.93 38.04
CA PRO A 860 -23.94 -13.32 37.51
C PRO A 860 -22.82 -14.31 37.27
N LEU A 861 -22.04 -14.06 36.22
CA LEU A 861 -20.96 -14.93 35.81
C LEU A 861 -19.73 -14.71 36.71
N PRO A 862 -19.25 -15.75 37.42
CA PRO A 862 -18.01 -15.66 38.19
C PRO A 862 -16.84 -15.31 37.27
N ALA A 863 -15.95 -14.41 37.69
CA ALA A 863 -14.76 -14.09 36.89
C ALA A 863 -13.84 -15.31 36.71
N ALA A 864 -13.87 -16.25 37.66
CA ALA A 864 -13.17 -17.53 37.55
C ALA A 864 -13.56 -18.31 36.27
N ASP A 865 -14.84 -18.33 35.90
CA ASP A 865 -15.31 -19.06 34.73
C ASP A 865 -14.85 -18.40 33.43
N ILE A 866 -14.83 -17.06 33.40
CA ILE A 866 -14.33 -16.28 32.26
C ILE A 866 -12.81 -16.46 32.11
N VAL A 867 -12.06 -16.36 33.21
CA VAL A 867 -10.61 -16.62 33.22
C VAL A 867 -10.31 -18.02 32.70
N HIS A 868 -11.05 -19.02 33.19
CA HIS A 868 -10.88 -20.41 32.79
C HIS A 868 -11.21 -20.61 31.31
N ALA A 869 -12.28 -19.99 30.80
CA ALA A 869 -12.65 -20.05 29.39
C ALA A 869 -11.62 -19.39 28.47
N ILE A 870 -11.08 -18.21 28.83
CA ILE A 870 -10.03 -17.52 28.05
C ILE A 870 -8.77 -18.40 27.97
N VAL A 871 -8.34 -18.97 29.10
CA VAL A 871 -7.16 -19.83 29.16
C VAL A 871 -7.37 -21.11 28.35
N ALA A 872 -8.53 -21.76 28.50
CA ALA A 872 -8.87 -22.99 27.76
C ALA A 872 -8.94 -22.74 26.24
N PHE A 873 -9.57 -21.64 25.81
CA PHE A 873 -9.63 -21.22 24.42
C PHE A 873 -8.23 -21.03 23.83
N LYS A 874 -7.33 -20.31 24.54
CA LYS A 874 -5.96 -20.07 24.08
C LYS A 874 -5.10 -21.32 24.03
N LEU A 875 -5.36 -22.28 24.92
CA LEU A 875 -4.70 -23.59 24.92
C LEU A 875 -5.31 -24.57 23.90
N LYS A 876 -6.41 -24.19 23.22
CA LYS A 876 -7.19 -25.06 22.32
C LYS A 876 -7.63 -26.36 23.00
N GLN A 877 -8.07 -26.25 24.25
CA GLN A 877 -8.59 -27.37 25.03
C GLN A 877 -10.02 -27.08 25.49
N PRO A 878 -10.87 -28.12 25.67
CA PRO A 878 -12.15 -27.94 26.35
C PRO A 878 -11.92 -27.49 27.80
N LEU A 879 -12.90 -26.82 28.40
CA LEU A 879 -12.84 -26.38 29.81
C LEU A 879 -12.44 -27.51 30.77
N SER A 880 -12.91 -28.75 30.53
CA SER A 880 -12.57 -29.93 31.34
C SER A 880 -11.10 -30.36 31.24
N GLY A 881 -10.38 -29.94 30.20
CA GLY A 881 -8.96 -30.23 29.98
C GLY A 881 -8.00 -29.32 30.75
N VAL A 882 -8.50 -28.18 31.26
CA VAL A 882 -7.70 -27.20 31.99
C VAL A 882 -8.02 -27.28 33.48
N SER A 883 -7.02 -27.53 34.33
CA SER A 883 -7.21 -27.54 35.78
C SER A 883 -7.24 -26.13 36.35
N ALA A 884 -8.32 -25.78 37.06
CA ALA A 884 -8.47 -24.49 37.73
C ALA A 884 -7.47 -24.26 38.89
N GLN A 885 -6.83 -25.34 39.38
CA GLN A 885 -5.82 -25.31 40.43
C GLN A 885 -4.41 -24.99 39.92
N GLN A 886 -4.19 -25.01 38.60
CA GLN A 886 -2.90 -24.68 38.00
C GLN A 886 -2.82 -23.19 37.66
N SER A 887 -1.60 -22.64 37.64
CA SER A 887 -1.36 -21.28 37.19
C SER A 887 -1.16 -21.22 35.67
N ILE A 888 -1.34 -20.04 35.07
CA ILE A 888 -1.13 -19.82 33.62
C ILE A 888 0.28 -20.27 33.22
N LYS A 889 1.29 -19.94 34.04
CA LYS A 889 2.69 -20.31 33.83
C LYS A 889 2.92 -21.83 33.78
N MET A 890 2.21 -22.59 34.62
CA MET A 890 2.27 -24.06 34.59
C MET A 890 1.55 -24.62 33.37
N LEU A 891 0.38 -24.06 33.03
CA LEU A 891 -0.46 -24.51 31.92
C LEU A 891 0.19 -24.28 30.54
N VAL A 892 0.94 -23.19 30.36
CA VAL A 892 1.64 -22.88 29.10
C VAL A 892 3.00 -23.57 28.95
N GLY A 893 3.48 -24.28 29.97
CA GLY A 893 4.70 -25.10 29.91
C GLY A 893 5.97 -24.34 29.52
N GLY A 894 6.13 -23.08 29.96
CA GLY A 894 7.31 -22.26 29.68
C GLY A 894 7.28 -21.47 28.35
N LYS A 895 6.17 -21.48 27.61
CA LYS A 895 5.97 -20.64 26.41
C LYS A 895 5.66 -19.18 26.79
N SER A 896 6.70 -18.37 26.97
CA SER A 896 6.59 -16.96 27.41
C SER A 896 5.68 -16.09 26.52
N THR A 897 5.68 -16.30 25.20
CA THR A 897 4.79 -15.57 24.28
C THR A 897 3.31 -15.84 24.56
N LEU A 898 2.92 -17.12 24.65
CA LEU A 898 1.54 -17.51 24.93
C LEU A 898 1.09 -17.09 26.34
N GLN A 899 2.01 -17.12 27.31
CA GLN A 899 1.76 -16.59 28.66
C GLN A 899 1.39 -15.11 28.61
N ASN A 900 2.20 -14.28 27.93
CA ASN A 900 1.97 -12.84 27.84
C ASN A 900 0.71 -12.50 27.04
N GLU A 901 0.36 -13.30 26.03
CA GLU A 901 -0.90 -13.17 25.31
C GLU A 901 -2.11 -13.41 26.22
N ILE A 902 -2.11 -14.50 27.00
CA ILE A 902 -3.19 -14.80 27.94
C ILE A 902 -3.31 -13.69 28.98
N VAL A 903 -2.19 -13.23 29.55
CA VAL A 903 -2.20 -12.12 30.52
C VAL A 903 -2.72 -10.82 29.90
N GLY A 904 -2.30 -10.50 28.66
CA GLY A 904 -2.79 -9.34 27.94
C GLY A 904 -4.29 -9.41 27.62
N ASP A 905 -4.81 -10.59 27.31
CA ASP A 905 -6.23 -10.79 27.05
C ASP A 905 -7.06 -10.71 28.34
N LEU A 906 -6.54 -11.18 29.48
CA LEU A 906 -7.14 -10.96 30.80
C LEU A 906 -7.17 -9.46 31.17
N GLN A 907 -6.10 -8.72 30.86
CA GLN A 907 -6.05 -7.26 31.07
C GLN A 907 -7.07 -6.52 30.20
N LYS A 908 -7.28 -6.93 28.95
CA LYS A 908 -8.35 -6.37 28.09
C LYS A 908 -9.74 -6.70 28.63
N GLU A 909 -9.93 -7.91 29.16
CA GLU A 909 -11.22 -8.38 29.65
C GLU A 909 -11.64 -7.69 30.96
N PHE A 910 -10.72 -7.59 31.93
CA PHE A 910 -11.04 -7.15 33.29
C PHE A 910 -10.45 -5.79 33.67
N GLY A 911 -9.59 -5.21 32.84
CA GLY A 911 -8.96 -3.91 33.08
C GLY A 911 -8.07 -3.92 34.33
N THR A 912 -8.22 -2.89 35.17
CA THR A 912 -7.46 -2.71 36.41
C THR A 912 -7.80 -3.70 37.52
N ARG A 913 -8.76 -4.61 37.30
CA ARG A 913 -9.13 -5.66 38.27
C ARG A 913 -8.21 -6.88 38.23
N VAL A 914 -7.32 -6.97 37.23
CA VAL A 914 -6.30 -8.04 37.17
C VAL A 914 -5.20 -7.73 38.18
N PRO A 915 -4.93 -8.62 39.16
CA PRO A 915 -3.84 -8.44 40.14
C PRO A 915 -2.45 -8.41 39.50
N ASP A 916 -1.44 -7.92 40.23
CA ASP A 916 -0.04 -7.99 39.79
C ASP A 916 0.45 -9.45 39.72
N LYS A 917 1.15 -9.79 38.63
CA LYS A 917 1.63 -11.15 38.31
C LYS A 917 0.52 -12.22 38.28
N PRO A 918 -0.54 -12.03 37.47
CA PRO A 918 -1.64 -13.00 37.38
C PRO A 918 -1.18 -14.38 36.89
N GLU A 919 -0.04 -14.47 36.21
CA GLU A 919 0.54 -15.72 35.70
C GLU A 919 1.03 -16.70 36.78
N ASP A 920 1.32 -16.20 37.99
CA ASP A 920 1.86 -17.00 39.09
C ASP A 920 0.74 -17.53 40.04
N MET A 921 -0.49 -17.00 39.91
CA MET A 921 -1.66 -17.44 40.69
C MET A 921 -2.38 -18.61 40.03
N SER A 922 -3.05 -19.48 40.81
CA SER A 922 -3.97 -20.46 40.22
C SER A 922 -5.17 -19.77 39.56
N LEU A 923 -5.78 -20.38 38.53
CA LEU A 923 -6.94 -19.78 37.86
C LEU A 923 -8.10 -19.50 38.82
N GLN A 924 -8.28 -20.37 39.83
CA GLN A 924 -9.29 -20.20 40.87
C GLN A 924 -9.01 -18.99 41.77
N GLU A 925 -7.77 -18.81 42.24
CA GLU A 925 -7.38 -17.66 43.06
C GLU A 925 -7.43 -16.36 42.24
N LEU A 926 -7.00 -16.40 40.98
CA LEU A 926 -7.04 -15.28 40.06
C LEU A 926 -8.49 -14.82 39.81
N GLY A 927 -9.39 -15.77 39.55
CA GLY A 927 -10.82 -15.50 39.41
C GLY A 927 -11.44 -14.91 40.67
N ALA A 928 -11.11 -15.46 41.85
CA ALA A 928 -11.59 -14.95 43.14
C ALA A 928 -11.08 -13.52 43.43
N ALA A 929 -9.84 -13.20 43.05
CA ALA A 929 -9.27 -11.87 43.22
C ALA A 929 -9.93 -10.81 42.30
N ILE A 930 -10.42 -11.22 41.12
CA ILE A 930 -11.13 -10.34 40.17
C ILE A 930 -12.60 -10.12 40.58
N GLY A 931 -13.24 -11.13 41.18
CA GLY A 931 -14.63 -11.06 41.69
C GLY A 931 -15.68 -11.59 40.70
N THR A 932 -16.77 -10.84 40.52
CA THR A 932 -17.89 -11.22 39.62
C THR A 932 -17.99 -10.28 38.42
N SER A 933 -18.42 -10.79 37.27
CA SER A 933 -18.74 -9.98 36.09
C SER A 933 -20.21 -10.14 35.74
N SER A 934 -20.88 -9.04 35.41
CA SER A 934 -22.28 -9.05 34.97
C SER A 934 -22.45 -9.41 33.50
N SER A 935 -21.38 -9.42 32.71
CA SER A 935 -21.39 -9.77 31.28
C SER A 935 -19.99 -10.13 30.77
N MET A 936 -19.93 -10.68 29.56
CA MET A 936 -18.70 -10.78 28.76
C MET A 936 -18.07 -9.40 28.50
N GLY A 937 -16.74 -9.34 28.47
CA GLY A 937 -15.94 -8.13 28.27
C GLY A 937 -15.35 -7.98 26.86
N LYS A 938 -14.41 -7.05 26.72
CA LYS A 938 -13.84 -6.63 25.42
C LYS A 938 -12.98 -7.69 24.73
N CYS A 939 -12.58 -8.75 25.42
CA CYS A 939 -11.88 -9.88 24.82
C CYS A 939 -12.86 -10.98 24.41
N THR A 940 -13.79 -11.35 25.29
CA THR A 940 -14.66 -12.51 25.05
C THR A 940 -15.83 -12.23 24.11
N GLN A 941 -16.43 -11.02 24.11
CA GLN A 941 -17.54 -10.70 23.21
C GLN A 941 -17.16 -10.83 21.72
N PRO A 942 -16.04 -10.25 21.23
CA PRO A 942 -15.64 -10.41 19.83
C PRO A 942 -15.31 -11.86 19.46
N LEU A 943 -14.79 -12.66 20.40
CA LEU A 943 -14.49 -14.07 20.16
C LEU A 943 -15.76 -14.87 19.90
N VAL A 944 -16.83 -14.62 20.67
CA VAL A 944 -18.14 -15.27 20.46
C VAL A 944 -18.72 -14.84 19.12
N ALA A 945 -18.72 -13.54 18.81
CA ALA A 945 -19.21 -13.03 17.53
C ALA A 945 -18.47 -13.68 16.34
N ARG A 946 -17.14 -13.81 16.43
CA ARG A 946 -16.31 -14.47 15.42
C ARG A 946 -16.63 -15.96 15.26
N MET A 947 -16.87 -16.67 16.36
CA MET A 947 -17.26 -18.09 16.31
C MET A 947 -18.56 -18.25 15.52
N PHE A 948 -19.57 -17.41 15.78
CA PHE A 948 -20.82 -17.44 15.02
C PHE A 948 -20.63 -17.08 13.55
N GLY A 949 -19.89 -16.02 13.23
CA GLY A 949 -19.64 -15.62 11.85
C GLY A 949 -18.85 -16.64 11.01
N SER A 950 -17.93 -17.38 11.64
CA SER A 950 -17.04 -18.32 10.94
C SER A 950 -17.51 -19.78 10.96
N LYS A 951 -18.25 -20.20 11.99
CA LYS A 951 -18.61 -21.61 12.21
C LYS A 951 -20.08 -21.91 12.02
N MET A 952 -20.97 -20.91 12.10
CA MET A 952 -22.42 -21.10 11.99
C MET A 952 -22.95 -20.70 10.58
N PRO A 953 -24.08 -21.27 10.14
CA PRO A 953 -24.78 -20.86 8.93
C PRO A 953 -25.43 -19.47 9.10
N GLY A 954 -25.72 -18.79 7.98
CA GLY A 954 -26.19 -17.39 8.00
C GLY A 954 -27.55 -17.16 8.69
N GLY A 955 -28.38 -18.19 8.84
CA GLY A 955 -29.65 -18.13 9.57
C GLY A 955 -29.49 -18.25 11.09
N PHE A 956 -28.35 -18.76 11.56
CA PHE A 956 -28.09 -19.06 12.97
C PHE A 956 -27.21 -17.99 13.63
N THR A 957 -27.78 -16.80 13.79
CA THR A 957 -27.14 -15.61 14.38
C THR A 957 -27.06 -15.68 15.92
N LEU A 958 -26.18 -14.86 16.53
CA LEU A 958 -26.11 -14.75 17.99
C LEU A 958 -27.46 -14.34 18.61
N SER A 959 -28.20 -13.46 17.94
CA SER A 959 -29.53 -13.01 18.36
C SER A 959 -30.56 -14.15 18.32
N SER A 960 -30.55 -14.98 17.29
CA SER A 960 -31.46 -16.14 17.20
C SER A 960 -31.11 -17.21 18.23
N VAL A 961 -29.82 -17.42 18.55
CA VAL A 961 -29.41 -18.32 19.63
C VAL A 961 -29.83 -17.81 21.00
N ARG A 962 -29.63 -16.51 21.29
CA ARG A 962 -30.11 -15.93 22.55
C ARG A 962 -31.63 -16.05 22.70
N ALA A 963 -32.37 -15.81 21.62
CA ALA A 963 -33.82 -16.01 21.60
C ALA A 963 -34.21 -17.48 21.83
N MET A 964 -33.50 -18.42 21.19
CA MET A 964 -33.71 -19.86 21.39
C MET A 964 -33.41 -20.30 22.82
N LEU A 965 -32.28 -19.88 23.40
CA LEU A 965 -31.88 -20.18 24.77
C LEU A 965 -32.91 -19.65 25.79
N GLN A 966 -33.46 -18.47 25.52
CA GLN A 966 -34.54 -17.90 26.32
C GLN A 966 -35.86 -18.69 26.16
N SER A 967 -36.26 -19.04 24.95
CA SER A 967 -37.56 -19.67 24.68
C SER A 967 -37.61 -21.16 25.02
N ALA A 968 -36.55 -21.90 24.70
CA ALA A 968 -36.48 -23.35 24.86
C ALA A 968 -36.00 -23.76 26.26
N TYR A 969 -35.13 -22.95 26.89
CA TYR A 969 -34.48 -23.31 28.15
C TYR A 969 -34.76 -22.32 29.30
N GLY A 970 -35.41 -21.19 29.04
CA GLY A 970 -35.74 -20.21 30.07
C GLY A 970 -34.51 -19.50 30.67
N LEU A 971 -33.39 -19.47 29.93
CA LEU A 971 -32.12 -18.91 30.39
C LEU A 971 -32.11 -17.40 30.24
N GLY A 972 -31.92 -16.66 31.35
CA GLY A 972 -31.67 -15.23 31.33
C GLY A 972 -30.31 -14.85 30.71
N SER A 973 -30.11 -13.55 30.47
CA SER A 973 -28.97 -13.03 29.71
C SER A 973 -27.59 -13.44 30.25
N GLN A 974 -27.43 -13.55 31.58
CA GLN A 974 -26.13 -13.88 32.17
C GLN A 974 -25.82 -15.38 32.05
N ARG A 975 -26.85 -16.24 32.13
CA ARG A 975 -26.70 -17.66 31.84
C ARG A 975 -26.49 -17.96 30.35
N GLN A 976 -27.06 -17.15 29.46
CA GLN A 976 -26.76 -17.23 28.03
C GLN A 976 -25.27 -16.96 27.79
N ASP A 977 -24.72 -15.91 28.40
CA ASP A 977 -23.29 -15.59 28.31
C ASP A 977 -22.39 -16.71 28.83
N ALA A 978 -22.76 -17.37 29.93
CA ALA A 978 -22.03 -18.54 30.45
C ALA A 978 -21.95 -19.68 29.42
N LEU A 979 -23.07 -19.99 28.76
CA LEU A 979 -23.13 -21.06 27.77
C LEU A 979 -22.37 -20.70 26.48
N LEU A 980 -22.43 -19.43 26.07
CA LEU A 980 -21.69 -18.92 24.92
C LEU A 980 -20.17 -18.95 25.16
N LEU A 981 -19.71 -18.65 26.36
CA LEU A 981 -18.30 -18.77 26.74
C LEU A 981 -17.82 -20.23 26.75
N MET A 982 -18.66 -21.16 27.22
CA MET A 982 -18.36 -22.57 27.15
C MET A 982 -18.23 -23.02 25.68
N ALA A 983 -19.13 -22.55 24.81
CA ALA A 983 -19.13 -22.88 23.38
C ALA A 983 -17.83 -22.46 22.66
N LEU A 984 -17.18 -21.36 23.08
CA LEU A 984 -15.88 -20.97 22.55
C LEU A 984 -14.82 -22.06 22.67
N THR A 985 -14.88 -22.85 23.73
CA THR A 985 -13.91 -23.93 23.98
C THR A 985 -14.26 -25.24 23.25
N MET A 986 -15.39 -25.25 22.53
CA MET A 986 -15.96 -26.40 21.83
C MET A 986 -16.33 -26.03 20.38
N GLU A 987 -15.56 -25.14 19.74
CA GLU A 987 -15.86 -24.70 18.39
C GLU A 987 -15.81 -25.87 17.37
N PRO A 988 -16.75 -25.95 16.42
CA PRO A 988 -16.70 -26.92 15.34
C PRO A 988 -15.42 -26.80 14.49
N ALA A 989 -14.82 -27.93 14.11
CA ALA A 989 -13.61 -27.94 13.29
C ALA A 989 -13.85 -27.29 11.91
N ALA A 990 -15.03 -27.52 11.32
CA ALA A 990 -15.48 -26.93 10.07
C ALA A 990 -16.80 -26.16 10.27
N ARG A 991 -17.15 -25.30 9.31
CA ARG A 991 -18.44 -24.58 9.32
C ARG A 991 -19.60 -25.56 9.17
N LEU A 992 -20.64 -25.39 10.00
CA LEU A 992 -21.85 -26.21 9.94
C LEU A 992 -22.70 -25.85 8.72
N GLY A 993 -23.28 -26.86 8.07
CA GLY A 993 -23.87 -26.74 6.73
C GLY A 993 -25.31 -26.25 6.72
N SER A 994 -26.05 -26.40 7.82
CA SER A 994 -27.45 -26.02 7.92
C SER A 994 -27.82 -25.58 9.33
N ASP A 995 -28.92 -24.81 9.46
CA ASP A 995 -29.46 -24.38 10.76
C ASP A 995 -29.93 -25.56 11.64
N ALA A 996 -30.05 -26.77 11.09
CA ALA A 996 -30.37 -27.99 11.84
C ALA A 996 -29.12 -28.72 12.35
N ASP A 997 -27.97 -28.52 11.70
CA ASP A 997 -26.67 -29.05 12.16
C ASP A 997 -26.06 -28.18 13.26
N ALA A 998 -26.39 -26.88 13.26
CA ALA A 998 -26.04 -25.87 14.27
C ALA A 998 -27.00 -25.90 15.45
#